data_AF-A0A7Y7D4Y7-F1
#
_entry.id   AF-A0A7Y7D4Y7-F1
#
_cell.length_a   1.000
_cell.length_b   1.000
_cell.length_c   1.000
_cell.angle_alpha   90.00
_cell.angle_beta   90.00
_cell.angle_gamma   90.00
#
_symmetry.space_group_name_H-M   'P 1'
#
loop_
_entity.id
_entity.type
_entity.pdbx_description
1 polymer ?
#
loop_
_entity_poly.entity_id
_entity_poly.type
_entity_poly.pdbx_seq_one_letter_code
_entity_poly.pdbx_strand_id
1 'polypeptide(L)'
;MPMSIGEAQEYYIQGLAQLDQMGGDDFDLIYSALHYAAEQPGGFVKPELSHRLMGLCQTIFQHEPSKFGWTLFGRAAAASIGFPAIYKLVRWADQDVADYSYGLPQLACYLAQAGHLDARRAAVLLTICEDHGWHEWQVGKGLHDILLAADPSSRSAIFSLVTGKLNQEHSSGGWEGLWEGLLGCVDAFEEINGGELRDHLQRKLKAARHRRDAVNSRNSSSGTDAAYSIQSGRKKKDELDGEGALKAIVAVCDPTSAASLDKAISDARGNDGLPFDNTKRLLDELRKVCPYQKRVKFLEAVCESAELQFDFALDLVFEYMKDWRESSVQVRNSAQGLITRLFAFKGSELFELRYSGISRQIYRLSDLCGDQKFVLQTVLETVVKERLELGGDEWLQLATSLSSRTDPQTALEVFEHLLSSSAAKVGDEIGEGVYNPAFGGKDHECDVVADIIWHLLGDSDAFIRWNAARSLKGILDVGLVEDIERLLDRFDTDENPSLVSEEHHFAFLNAQQWLLMGLARAALHNGEKLKPIRNRILELARRDDLHVINKLHLLRCLKHIDADKSLCPDLARLWDEVQSPKHGIVVRDGWPDNKDRQTNFGFEYDYERYKISNLARLFWISDNEASDYISDEITKRWPSANKISDFPGGIRYRGDERYEAYAEHIQRHAGLHAATTLVKSMPVARRSYDWDDLNPWQEFIEGEDVSFRDGTWLSDHKDQVPAQAREYLLGERKGNEEALLGQELLFRKIGFTESEEDHLLPLYGYWTTPDGVHVRITSAIVVERGAVKRCQAFAKIPDHDFWLPSFGSNGLVDRHAQKKSFDPLIWTPEKYPIGIDERDEWATKNAITRPKLGLAINKVLGLASDDGERNWRDASRNLALKSEVWGEWQPDADARGSRYQNEGAILWAERGWLDRTLKSSKRSLIFNLNFSKHSSSKSYEDSSGVRGVYVGLKRAEELPRFWFAKNASANIY
;
A
#
# COMPACT_ATOMS: atom_id res chain seq x y z
N MET A 1 7.76 -48.42 -33.46
CA MET A 1 6.90 -49.57 -33.12
C MET A 1 5.95 -49.11 -32.03
N PRO A 2 4.66 -49.50 -32.04
CA PRO A 2 3.77 -49.17 -30.92
C PRO A 2 4.26 -49.91 -29.66
N MET A 3 4.47 -49.15 -28.58
CA MET A 3 4.91 -49.67 -27.29
C MET A 3 3.81 -50.56 -26.70
N SER A 4 4.18 -51.70 -26.11
CA SER A 4 3.20 -52.55 -25.43
C SER A 4 2.75 -51.89 -24.11
N ILE A 5 1.53 -52.17 -23.63
CA ILE A 5 1.03 -51.60 -22.37
C ILE A 5 1.95 -51.94 -21.19
N GLY A 6 2.48 -53.17 -21.14
CA GLY A 6 3.40 -53.58 -20.08
C GLY A 6 4.73 -52.82 -20.11
N GLU A 7 5.21 -52.46 -21.29
CA GLU A 7 6.46 -51.70 -21.43
C GLU A 7 6.23 -50.21 -21.13
N ALA A 8 5.06 -49.67 -21.48
CA ALA A 8 4.65 -48.32 -21.07
C ALA A 8 4.51 -48.18 -19.54
N GLN A 9 4.04 -49.23 -18.85
CA GLN A 9 3.99 -49.27 -17.39
C GLN A 9 5.38 -49.19 -16.76
N GLU A 10 6.39 -49.86 -17.31
CA GLU A 10 7.75 -49.78 -16.76
C GLU A 10 8.42 -48.42 -17.01
N TYR A 11 8.24 -47.81 -18.17
CA TYR A 11 8.69 -46.43 -18.39
C TYR A 11 7.97 -45.44 -17.47
N TYR A 12 6.68 -45.67 -17.17
CA TYR A 12 5.93 -44.87 -16.20
C TYR A 12 6.50 -45.01 -14.77
N ILE A 13 6.83 -46.24 -14.35
CA ILE A 13 7.48 -46.49 -13.04
C ILE A 13 8.86 -45.82 -12.97
N GLN A 14 9.65 -45.87 -14.05
CA GLN A 14 10.94 -45.17 -14.11
C GLN A 14 10.78 -43.64 -14.06
N GLY A 15 9.75 -43.08 -14.71
CA GLY A 15 9.41 -41.66 -14.62
C GLY A 15 9.04 -41.24 -13.19
N LEU A 16 8.26 -42.06 -12.48
CA LEU A 16 7.96 -41.85 -11.05
C LEU A 16 9.24 -41.85 -10.20
N ALA A 17 10.20 -42.74 -10.47
CA ALA A 17 11.47 -42.77 -9.74
C ALA A 17 12.35 -41.51 -9.98
N GLN A 18 12.20 -40.83 -11.12
CA GLN A 18 12.85 -39.53 -11.38
C GLN A 18 12.14 -38.39 -10.65
N LEU A 19 10.80 -38.44 -10.56
CA LEU A 19 10.01 -37.50 -9.74
C LEU A 19 10.30 -37.65 -8.23
N ASP A 20 10.65 -38.86 -7.78
CA ASP A 20 11.04 -39.15 -6.39
C ASP A 20 12.43 -38.59 -5.99
N GLN A 21 13.16 -37.93 -6.90
CA GLN A 21 14.44 -37.26 -6.61
C GLN A 21 14.27 -35.78 -6.22
N MET A 22 13.12 -35.32 -5.71
CA MET A 22 13.00 -33.95 -5.19
C MET A 22 13.96 -33.74 -4.01
N GLY A 23 14.98 -32.91 -4.22
CA GLY A 23 15.74 -32.29 -3.15
C GLY A 23 15.11 -30.94 -2.76
N GLY A 24 15.37 -30.47 -1.54
CA GLY A 24 14.86 -29.18 -1.04
C GLY A 24 15.31 -27.93 -1.85
N ASP A 25 16.28 -28.11 -2.75
CA ASP A 25 16.86 -27.05 -3.61
C ASP A 25 16.32 -27.06 -5.05
N ASP A 26 15.35 -27.93 -5.39
CA ASP A 26 14.80 -28.05 -6.75
C ASP A 26 13.58 -27.12 -6.98
N PHE A 27 13.86 -25.82 -7.06
CA PHE A 27 12.83 -24.79 -7.19
C PHE A 27 11.99 -24.92 -8.46
N ASP A 28 12.59 -25.37 -9.57
CA ASP A 28 11.88 -25.54 -10.85
C ASP A 28 10.75 -26.56 -10.72
N LEU A 29 11.00 -27.66 -9.99
CA LEU A 29 10.00 -28.69 -9.77
C LEU A 29 8.83 -28.21 -8.88
N ILE A 30 9.10 -27.41 -7.85
CA ILE A 30 8.05 -26.80 -7.00
C ILE A 30 7.21 -25.83 -7.84
N TYR A 31 7.84 -25.02 -8.70
CA TYR A 31 7.11 -24.16 -9.63
C TYR A 31 6.24 -24.95 -10.61
N SER A 32 6.74 -26.08 -11.14
CA SER A 32 5.94 -26.95 -11.99
C SER A 32 4.78 -27.63 -11.23
N ALA A 33 4.95 -27.95 -9.95
CA ALA A 33 3.84 -28.42 -9.12
C ALA A 33 2.78 -27.34 -8.90
N LEU A 34 3.18 -26.07 -8.73
CA LEU A 34 2.27 -24.93 -8.68
C LEU A 34 1.55 -24.71 -10.02
N HIS A 35 2.24 -24.86 -11.15
CA HIS A 35 1.61 -24.80 -12.48
C HIS A 35 0.59 -25.93 -12.67
N TYR A 36 0.90 -27.15 -12.23
CA TYR A 36 -0.06 -28.25 -12.26
C TYR A 36 -1.29 -27.93 -11.37
N ALA A 37 -1.05 -27.47 -10.15
CA ALA A 37 -2.11 -27.06 -9.22
C ALA A 37 -3.00 -25.94 -9.77
N ALA A 38 -2.46 -25.05 -10.61
CA ALA A 38 -3.21 -23.95 -11.22
C ALA A 38 -4.08 -24.38 -12.42
N GLU A 39 -3.79 -25.52 -13.06
CA GLU A 39 -4.46 -25.96 -14.29
C GLU A 39 -5.33 -27.22 -14.09
N GLN A 40 -5.05 -28.03 -13.07
CA GLN A 40 -5.78 -29.27 -12.85
C GLN A 40 -7.28 -29.00 -12.59
N PRO A 41 -8.20 -29.72 -13.27
CA PRO A 41 -9.63 -29.39 -13.21
C PRO A 41 -10.42 -30.10 -12.11
N GLY A 42 -9.77 -30.92 -11.25
CA GLY A 42 -10.44 -31.78 -10.29
C GLY A 42 -10.82 -31.13 -8.96
N GLY A 43 -10.45 -29.86 -8.73
CA GLY A 43 -10.82 -29.10 -7.53
C GLY A 43 -9.80 -29.25 -6.40
N PHE A 44 -10.23 -29.14 -5.15
CA PHE A 44 -9.29 -29.05 -4.02
C PHE A 44 -8.65 -30.38 -3.66
N VAL A 45 -7.33 -30.37 -3.41
CA VAL A 45 -6.60 -31.52 -2.86
C VAL A 45 -6.94 -31.71 -1.38
N LYS A 46 -6.66 -32.90 -0.86
CA LYS A 46 -6.73 -33.18 0.59
C LYS A 46 -5.97 -32.13 1.43
N PRO A 47 -6.52 -31.72 2.60
CA PRO A 47 -5.92 -30.68 3.44
C PRO A 47 -4.46 -30.95 3.85
N GLU A 48 -4.10 -32.21 4.08
CA GLU A 48 -2.73 -32.58 4.43
C GLU A 48 -1.76 -32.30 3.28
N LEU A 49 -2.21 -32.51 2.04
CA LEU A 49 -1.41 -32.34 0.83
C LEU A 49 -1.33 -30.86 0.42
N SER A 50 -2.40 -30.08 0.61
CA SER A 50 -2.35 -28.64 0.38
C SER A 50 -1.40 -27.95 1.37
N HIS A 51 -1.42 -28.33 2.64
CA HIS A 51 -0.48 -27.83 3.65
C HIS A 51 0.97 -28.16 3.27
N ARG A 52 1.23 -29.40 2.84
CA ARG A 52 2.55 -29.82 2.34
C ARG A 52 3.01 -29.01 1.14
N LEU A 53 2.14 -28.79 0.14
CA LEU A 53 2.46 -27.95 -1.02
C LEU A 53 2.85 -26.53 -0.60
N MET A 54 2.10 -25.92 0.32
CA MET A 54 2.46 -24.60 0.85
C MET A 54 3.80 -24.63 1.60
N GLY A 55 4.07 -25.68 2.38
CA GLY A 55 5.37 -25.89 3.04
C GLY A 55 6.54 -25.99 2.05
N LEU A 56 6.33 -26.67 0.91
CA LEU A 56 7.31 -26.70 -0.17
C LEU A 56 7.55 -25.29 -0.76
N CYS A 57 6.51 -24.47 -0.95
CA CYS A 57 6.70 -23.12 -1.46
C CYS A 57 7.58 -22.26 -0.53
N GLN A 58 7.46 -22.45 0.79
CA GLN A 58 8.24 -21.69 1.78
C GLN A 58 9.75 -21.88 1.62
N THR A 59 10.24 -23.00 1.09
CA THR A 59 11.68 -23.22 0.86
C THR A 59 12.26 -22.25 -0.19
N ILE A 60 11.44 -21.78 -1.14
CA ILE A 60 11.86 -20.87 -2.20
C ILE A 60 12.06 -19.46 -1.63
N PHE A 61 11.16 -19.04 -0.74
CA PHE A 61 10.98 -17.63 -0.41
C PHE A 61 11.39 -17.24 1.00
N GLN A 62 11.91 -18.19 1.79
CA GLN A 62 12.35 -18.01 3.18
C GLN A 62 13.31 -16.82 3.40
N HIS A 63 14.08 -16.42 2.39
CA HIS A 63 15.05 -15.32 2.50
C HIS A 63 14.67 -14.07 1.71
N GLU A 64 13.92 -14.20 0.61
CA GLU A 64 13.58 -13.08 -0.26
C GLU A 64 12.13 -13.20 -0.79
N PRO A 65 11.14 -13.02 0.11
CA PRO A 65 9.74 -13.26 -0.22
C PRO A 65 9.21 -12.38 -1.34
N SER A 66 9.79 -11.20 -1.56
CA SER A 66 9.43 -10.28 -2.65
C SER A 66 9.73 -10.79 -4.06
N LYS A 67 10.53 -11.87 -4.22
CA LYS A 67 10.88 -12.45 -5.52
C LYS A 67 10.11 -13.72 -5.87
N PHE A 68 9.28 -14.22 -4.97
CA PHE A 68 8.50 -15.43 -5.21
C PHE A 68 7.35 -15.16 -6.19
N GLY A 69 6.98 -16.16 -6.99
CA GLY A 69 5.88 -16.08 -7.96
C GLY A 69 4.49 -16.10 -7.30
N TRP A 70 4.16 -15.09 -6.49
CA TRP A 70 2.88 -15.03 -5.74
C TRP A 70 1.64 -15.02 -6.64
N THR A 71 1.76 -14.53 -7.87
CA THR A 71 0.68 -14.60 -8.88
C THR A 71 0.33 -16.06 -9.20
N LEU A 72 1.36 -16.88 -9.43
CA LEU A 72 1.17 -18.30 -9.69
C LEU A 72 0.66 -19.03 -8.45
N PHE A 73 1.23 -18.72 -7.27
CA PHE A 73 0.73 -19.26 -6.00
C PHE A 73 -0.76 -18.93 -5.80
N GLY A 74 -1.17 -17.69 -5.98
CA GLY A 74 -2.58 -17.27 -5.83
C GLY A 74 -3.51 -18.04 -6.77
N ARG A 75 -3.10 -18.25 -8.03
CA ARG A 75 -3.87 -19.04 -9.01
C ARG A 75 -3.95 -20.51 -8.62
N ALA A 76 -2.81 -21.11 -8.23
CA ALA A 76 -2.73 -22.49 -7.77
C ALA A 76 -3.57 -22.73 -6.50
N ALA A 77 -3.46 -21.83 -5.53
CA ALA A 77 -4.20 -21.88 -4.29
C ALA A 77 -5.71 -21.72 -4.52
N ALA A 78 -6.13 -20.82 -5.40
CA ALA A 78 -7.55 -20.66 -5.74
C ALA A 78 -8.15 -21.90 -6.43
N ALA A 79 -7.36 -22.61 -7.24
CA ALA A 79 -7.82 -23.80 -7.97
C ALA A 79 -7.75 -25.10 -7.16
N SER A 80 -6.70 -25.27 -6.33
CA SER A 80 -6.38 -26.56 -5.69
C SER A 80 -6.37 -26.54 -4.16
N ILE A 81 -6.40 -25.39 -3.49
CA ILE A 81 -6.27 -25.30 -2.02
C ILE A 81 -7.53 -24.71 -1.37
N GLY A 82 -8.03 -23.59 -1.87
CA GLY A 82 -9.16 -22.86 -1.29
C GLY A 82 -8.78 -22.00 -0.08
N PHE A 83 -9.71 -21.83 0.87
CA PHE A 83 -9.54 -20.96 2.04
C PHE A 83 -8.37 -21.29 2.98
N PRO A 84 -7.91 -22.55 3.16
CA PRO A 84 -6.71 -22.82 3.97
C PRO A 84 -5.48 -22.00 3.57
N ALA A 85 -5.36 -21.60 2.29
CA ALA A 85 -4.28 -20.73 1.83
C ALA A 85 -4.37 -19.30 2.40
N ILE A 86 -5.58 -18.77 2.64
CA ILE A 86 -5.77 -17.47 3.29
C ILE A 86 -5.23 -17.51 4.72
N TYR A 87 -5.62 -18.55 5.49
CA TYR A 87 -5.12 -18.74 6.85
C TYR A 87 -3.60 -18.91 6.88
N LYS A 88 -3.04 -19.68 5.93
CA LYS A 88 -1.59 -19.88 5.83
C LYS A 88 -0.84 -18.57 5.55
N LEU A 89 -1.36 -17.71 4.67
CA LEU A 89 -0.75 -16.41 4.37
C LEU A 89 -0.71 -15.50 5.61
N VAL A 90 -1.77 -15.49 6.43
CA VAL A 90 -1.79 -14.74 7.69
C VAL A 90 -0.80 -15.33 8.70
N ARG A 91 -0.75 -16.66 8.85
CA ARG A 91 0.23 -17.30 9.75
C ARG A 91 1.68 -17.08 9.30
N TRP A 92 1.95 -17.04 8.00
CA TRP A 92 3.27 -16.68 7.48
C TRP A 92 3.65 -15.23 7.80
N ALA A 93 2.68 -14.32 7.83
CA ALA A 93 2.93 -12.93 8.25
C ALA A 93 3.21 -12.85 9.76
N ASP A 94 2.43 -13.56 10.57
CA ASP A 94 2.64 -13.65 12.02
C ASP A 94 4.02 -14.22 12.41
N GLN A 95 4.55 -15.13 11.59
CA GLN A 95 5.86 -15.76 11.74
C GLN A 95 7.01 -14.96 11.10
N ASP A 96 6.74 -13.74 10.58
CA ASP A 96 7.71 -12.90 9.85
C ASP A 96 8.38 -13.63 8.66
N VAL A 97 7.65 -14.58 8.04
CA VAL A 97 8.13 -15.36 6.87
C VAL A 97 7.84 -14.60 5.58
N ALA A 98 6.62 -14.09 5.43
CA ALA A 98 6.19 -13.30 4.29
C ALA A 98 4.99 -12.42 4.66
N ASP A 99 4.96 -11.18 4.17
CA ASP A 99 3.78 -10.32 4.33
C ASP A 99 2.57 -10.94 3.62
N TYR A 100 1.42 -10.99 4.30
CA TYR A 100 0.21 -11.58 3.72
C TYR A 100 -0.25 -10.83 2.46
N SER A 101 0.09 -9.54 2.34
CA SER A 101 -0.19 -8.68 1.18
C SER A 101 0.57 -9.12 -0.08
N TYR A 102 1.59 -9.98 0.03
CA TYR A 102 2.28 -10.51 -1.14
C TYR A 102 1.44 -11.47 -1.95
N GLY A 103 0.60 -12.30 -1.30
CA GLY A 103 -0.19 -13.35 -1.96
C GLY A 103 -1.70 -13.25 -1.78
N LEU A 104 -2.18 -12.64 -0.69
CA LEU A 104 -3.61 -12.56 -0.38
C LEU A 104 -4.41 -11.76 -1.44
N PRO A 105 -3.92 -10.64 -1.99
CA PRO A 105 -4.65 -9.92 -3.04
C PRO A 105 -4.94 -10.76 -4.28
N GLN A 106 -3.92 -11.48 -4.77
CA GLN A 106 -4.01 -12.35 -5.94
C GLN A 106 -4.94 -13.51 -5.64
N LEU A 107 -4.76 -14.18 -4.50
CA LEU A 107 -5.62 -15.29 -4.08
C LEU A 107 -7.10 -14.86 -3.99
N ALA A 108 -7.39 -13.73 -3.35
CA ALA A 108 -8.76 -13.23 -3.23
C ALA A 108 -9.40 -12.95 -4.59
N CYS A 109 -8.66 -12.35 -5.54
CA CYS A 109 -9.14 -12.10 -6.89
C CYS A 109 -9.41 -13.40 -7.65
N TYR A 110 -8.49 -14.37 -7.58
CA TYR A 110 -8.66 -15.65 -8.27
C TYR A 110 -9.77 -16.53 -7.65
N LEU A 111 -9.93 -16.52 -6.32
CA LEU A 111 -11.08 -17.17 -5.67
C LEU A 111 -12.40 -16.55 -6.13
N ALA A 112 -12.47 -15.22 -6.27
CA ALA A 112 -13.67 -14.56 -6.80
C ALA A 112 -13.92 -14.89 -8.27
N GLN A 113 -12.88 -14.88 -9.09
CA GLN A 113 -12.96 -15.26 -10.50
C GLN A 113 -13.45 -16.71 -10.69
N ALA A 114 -13.00 -17.62 -9.82
CA ALA A 114 -13.42 -19.02 -9.81
C ALA A 114 -14.82 -19.25 -9.18
N GLY A 115 -15.43 -18.21 -8.59
CA GLY A 115 -16.73 -18.31 -7.92
C GLY A 115 -16.68 -18.98 -6.54
N HIS A 116 -15.50 -19.09 -5.94
CA HIS A 116 -15.29 -19.61 -4.58
C HIS A 116 -15.37 -18.52 -3.49
N LEU A 117 -15.34 -17.25 -3.87
CA LEU A 117 -15.46 -16.11 -2.95
C LEU A 117 -16.34 -15.02 -3.56
N ASP A 118 -17.28 -14.50 -2.79
CA ASP A 118 -18.12 -13.36 -3.19
C ASP A 118 -17.24 -12.16 -3.56
N ALA A 119 -17.50 -11.56 -4.73
CA ALA A 119 -16.71 -10.46 -5.27
C ALA A 119 -16.61 -9.26 -4.31
N ARG A 120 -17.63 -9.02 -3.47
CA ARG A 120 -17.63 -7.96 -2.45
C ARG A 120 -16.67 -8.30 -1.31
N ARG A 121 -16.60 -9.57 -0.89
CA ARG A 121 -15.64 -10.04 0.14
C ARG A 121 -14.22 -9.99 -0.37
N ALA A 122 -13.98 -10.37 -1.62
CA ALA A 122 -12.67 -10.21 -2.26
C ALA A 122 -12.24 -8.74 -2.29
N ALA A 123 -13.16 -7.81 -2.62
CA ALA A 123 -12.89 -6.38 -2.57
C ALA A 123 -12.54 -5.89 -1.16
N VAL A 124 -13.19 -6.40 -0.11
CA VAL A 124 -12.85 -6.10 1.29
C VAL A 124 -11.44 -6.61 1.62
N LEU A 125 -11.08 -7.84 1.23
CA LEU A 125 -9.73 -8.37 1.43
C LEU A 125 -8.66 -7.52 0.72
N LEU A 126 -8.95 -6.99 -0.47
CA LEU A 126 -8.05 -6.04 -1.13
C LEU A 126 -7.84 -4.74 -0.33
N THR A 127 -8.81 -4.31 0.48
CA THR A 127 -8.68 -3.07 1.26
C THR A 127 -7.81 -3.19 2.50
N ILE A 128 -7.61 -4.41 3.01
CA ILE A 128 -6.75 -4.67 4.18
C ILE A 128 -5.31 -5.00 3.79
N CYS A 129 -5.04 -5.36 2.52
CA CYS A 129 -3.68 -5.64 2.02
C CYS A 129 -2.99 -4.37 1.52
N GLU A 130 -1.67 -4.30 1.60
CA GLU A 130 -0.86 -3.25 0.95
C GLU A 130 -0.77 -3.45 -0.57
N ASP A 131 -0.76 -2.36 -1.34
CA ASP A 131 -0.53 -2.39 -2.79
C ASP A 131 0.94 -2.14 -3.11
N HIS A 132 1.67 -3.23 -3.33
CA HIS A 132 3.10 -3.19 -3.60
C HIS A 132 3.45 -2.91 -5.08
N GLY A 133 2.48 -2.91 -6.00
CA GLY A 133 2.71 -2.55 -7.40
C GLY A 133 3.60 -3.48 -8.20
N TRP A 134 3.39 -4.78 -8.03
CA TRP A 134 4.21 -5.80 -8.66
C TRP A 134 4.08 -5.75 -10.18
N HIS A 135 5.17 -6.08 -10.87
CA HIS A 135 5.17 -6.10 -12.34
C HIS A 135 4.41 -7.33 -12.88
N GLU A 136 4.51 -8.47 -12.19
CA GLU A 136 3.83 -9.72 -12.56
C GLU A 136 2.31 -9.64 -12.40
N TRP A 137 1.84 -8.93 -11.36
CA TRP A 137 0.42 -8.75 -11.08
C TRP A 137 0.12 -7.33 -10.64
N GLN A 138 -0.95 -6.77 -11.23
CA GLN A 138 -1.41 -5.42 -10.93
C GLN A 138 -2.81 -5.48 -10.35
N VAL A 139 -3.06 -4.72 -9.29
CA VAL A 139 -4.38 -4.65 -8.63
C VAL A 139 -5.52 -4.32 -9.59
N GLY A 140 -5.26 -3.54 -10.65
CA GLY A 140 -6.25 -3.26 -11.69
C GLY A 140 -6.70 -4.50 -12.47
N LYS A 141 -5.81 -5.49 -12.68
CA LYS A 141 -6.19 -6.78 -13.30
C LYS A 141 -7.05 -7.61 -12.36
N GLY A 142 -6.63 -7.74 -11.10
CA GLY A 142 -7.43 -8.44 -10.10
C GLY A 142 -8.80 -7.80 -9.87
N LEU A 143 -8.87 -6.47 -9.84
CA LEU A 143 -10.14 -5.75 -9.74
C LEU A 143 -11.03 -6.00 -10.96
N HIS A 144 -10.45 -6.09 -12.17
CA HIS A 144 -11.20 -6.47 -13.36
C HIS A 144 -11.82 -7.87 -13.20
N ASP A 145 -11.06 -8.84 -12.70
CA ASP A 145 -11.55 -10.21 -12.46
C ASP A 145 -12.69 -10.23 -11.42
N ILE A 146 -12.54 -9.48 -10.32
CA ILE A 146 -13.59 -9.31 -9.31
C ILE A 146 -14.85 -8.69 -9.92
N LEU A 147 -14.72 -7.63 -10.72
CA LEU A 147 -15.85 -6.93 -11.33
C LEU A 147 -16.55 -7.79 -12.38
N LEU A 148 -15.80 -8.62 -13.10
CA LEU A 148 -16.34 -9.60 -14.04
C LEU A 148 -17.20 -10.64 -13.32
N ALA A 149 -16.74 -11.14 -12.17
CA ALA A 149 -17.48 -12.09 -11.33
C ALA A 149 -18.65 -11.44 -10.55
N ALA A 150 -18.61 -10.12 -10.32
CA ALA A 150 -19.61 -9.40 -9.54
C ALA A 150 -20.94 -9.20 -10.29
N ASP A 151 -22.03 -9.20 -9.52
CA ASP A 151 -23.33 -8.70 -9.98
C ASP A 151 -23.21 -7.24 -10.46
N PRO A 152 -23.86 -6.87 -11.59
CA PRO A 152 -23.84 -5.50 -12.12
C PRO A 152 -24.20 -4.41 -11.10
N SER A 153 -25.15 -4.69 -10.19
CA SER A 153 -25.55 -3.73 -9.15
C SER A 153 -24.48 -3.44 -8.10
N SER A 154 -23.51 -4.34 -7.94
CA SER A 154 -22.45 -4.25 -6.92
C SER A 154 -21.14 -3.66 -7.45
N ARG A 155 -20.95 -3.65 -8.78
CA ARG A 155 -19.70 -3.22 -9.45
C ARG A 155 -19.26 -1.81 -9.08
N SER A 156 -20.18 -0.85 -9.07
CA SER A 156 -19.87 0.55 -8.75
C SER A 156 -19.40 0.71 -7.29
N ALA A 157 -20.03 -0.02 -6.36
CA ALA A 157 -19.65 -0.01 -4.94
C ALA A 157 -18.28 -0.68 -4.72
N ILE A 158 -18.05 -1.84 -5.34
CA ILE A 158 -16.76 -2.56 -5.31
C ILE A 158 -15.63 -1.68 -5.83
N PHE A 159 -15.82 -1.07 -7.01
CA PHE A 159 -14.82 -0.22 -7.63
C PHE A 159 -14.52 1.01 -6.75
N SER A 160 -15.56 1.65 -6.22
CA SER A 160 -15.41 2.81 -5.34
C SER A 160 -14.68 2.48 -4.04
N LEU A 161 -14.93 1.29 -3.47
CA LEU A 161 -14.25 0.80 -2.28
C LEU A 161 -12.74 0.65 -2.51
N VAL A 162 -12.37 -0.12 -3.53
CA VAL A 162 -10.96 -0.43 -3.83
C VAL A 162 -10.21 0.84 -4.28
N THR A 163 -10.81 1.64 -5.16
CA THR A 163 -10.16 2.88 -5.64
C THR A 163 -10.10 3.96 -4.56
N GLY A 164 -11.04 3.98 -3.63
CA GLY A 164 -10.98 4.83 -2.44
C GLY A 164 -9.75 4.52 -1.59
N LYS A 165 -9.49 3.24 -1.32
CA LYS A 165 -8.29 2.77 -0.61
C LYS A 165 -7.02 3.14 -1.36
N LEU A 166 -6.93 2.82 -2.65
CA LEU A 166 -5.74 3.09 -3.47
C LEU A 166 -5.43 4.60 -3.59
N ASN A 167 -6.45 5.45 -3.58
CA ASN A 167 -6.24 6.91 -3.58
C ASN A 167 -5.68 7.43 -2.26
N GLN A 168 -6.02 6.80 -1.13
CA GLN A 168 -5.51 7.17 0.19
C GLN A 168 -4.06 6.70 0.37
N GLU A 169 -3.78 5.45 0.01
CA GLU A 169 -2.44 4.86 0.06
C GLU A 169 -1.47 5.54 -0.91
N HIS A 170 -1.93 5.85 -2.13
CA HIS A 170 -1.13 6.55 -3.14
C HIS A 170 -1.44 8.05 -3.20
N SER A 171 -1.56 8.69 -2.03
CA SER A 171 -1.90 10.12 -1.92
C SER A 171 -0.86 11.02 -2.60
N SER A 172 0.41 10.64 -2.44
CA SER A 172 1.59 11.23 -3.08
C SER A 172 1.74 10.81 -4.55
N GLY A 173 0.91 9.89 -5.05
CA GLY A 173 0.82 9.41 -6.43
C GLY A 173 1.44 8.02 -6.63
N GLY A 174 0.75 7.14 -7.36
CA GLY A 174 1.18 5.77 -7.67
C GLY A 174 1.86 5.63 -9.04
N TRP A 175 2.19 4.41 -9.43
CA TRP A 175 2.82 4.09 -10.74
C TRP A 175 1.83 4.14 -11.91
N GLU A 176 2.36 4.15 -13.13
CA GLU A 176 1.57 4.21 -14.36
C GLU A 176 0.58 3.05 -14.49
N GLY A 177 1.07 1.81 -14.33
CA GLY A 177 0.26 0.61 -14.49
C GLY A 177 -0.95 0.51 -13.55
N LEU A 178 -0.87 1.11 -12.35
CA LEU A 178 -2.00 1.20 -11.42
C LEU A 178 -3.16 1.97 -12.06
N TRP A 179 -2.88 3.20 -12.51
CA TRP A 179 -3.91 4.09 -13.06
C TRP A 179 -4.41 3.60 -14.42
N GLU A 180 -3.55 2.98 -15.23
CA GLU A 180 -3.96 2.32 -16.48
C GLU A 180 -4.89 1.14 -16.22
N GLY A 181 -4.58 0.27 -15.26
CA GLY A 181 -5.42 -0.86 -14.89
C GLY A 181 -6.81 -0.42 -14.40
N LEU A 182 -6.88 0.65 -13.59
CA LEU A 182 -8.15 1.22 -13.14
C LEU A 182 -8.95 1.85 -14.28
N LEU A 183 -8.31 2.55 -15.21
CA LEU A 183 -8.97 3.05 -16.43
C LEU A 183 -9.50 1.90 -17.30
N GLY A 184 -8.75 0.82 -17.42
CA GLY A 184 -9.20 -0.40 -18.13
C GLY A 184 -10.47 -0.98 -17.53
N CYS A 185 -10.65 -0.93 -16.20
CA CYS A 185 -11.91 -1.32 -15.56
C CYS A 185 -13.06 -0.36 -15.92
N VAL A 186 -12.82 0.96 -15.87
CA VAL A 186 -13.83 1.96 -16.24
C VAL A 186 -14.28 1.79 -17.70
N ASP A 187 -13.35 1.42 -18.58
CA ASP A 187 -13.62 1.20 -20.00
C ASP A 187 -14.37 -0.10 -20.27
N ALA A 188 -14.17 -1.12 -19.43
CA ALA A 188 -14.79 -2.44 -19.57
C ALA A 188 -16.22 -2.52 -18.99
N PHE A 189 -16.55 -1.70 -17.99
CA PHE A 189 -17.80 -1.80 -17.24
C PHE A 189 -18.57 -0.47 -17.24
N GLU A 190 -19.69 -0.42 -17.96
CA GLU A 190 -20.52 0.79 -18.10
C GLU A 190 -21.05 1.32 -16.77
N GLU A 191 -21.31 0.44 -15.79
CA GLU A 191 -21.86 0.80 -14.47
C GLU A 191 -20.91 1.66 -13.62
N ILE A 192 -19.63 1.71 -14.00
CA ILE A 192 -18.56 2.47 -13.32
C ILE A 192 -18.27 3.78 -14.08
N ASN A 193 -18.70 3.88 -15.34
CA ASN A 193 -18.27 4.93 -16.26
C ASN A 193 -18.87 6.30 -15.91
N GLY A 194 -18.10 7.09 -15.16
CA GLY A 194 -18.37 8.50 -14.86
C GLY A 194 -17.31 9.41 -15.44
N GLY A 195 -17.73 10.48 -16.15
CA GLY A 195 -16.80 11.43 -16.79
C GLY A 195 -15.80 12.05 -15.81
N GLU A 196 -16.25 12.48 -14.63
CA GLU A 196 -15.37 13.07 -13.61
C GLU A 196 -14.32 12.09 -13.07
N LEU A 197 -14.73 10.84 -12.86
CA LEU A 197 -13.84 9.76 -12.39
C LEU A 197 -12.77 9.46 -13.44
N ARG A 198 -13.16 9.35 -14.71
CA ARG A 198 -12.24 9.12 -15.81
C ARG A 198 -11.21 10.25 -15.93
N ASP A 199 -11.66 11.50 -15.87
CA ASP A 199 -10.80 12.68 -15.90
C ASP A 199 -9.85 12.73 -14.70
N HIS A 200 -10.30 12.27 -13.52
CA HIS A 200 -9.45 12.13 -12.35
C HIS A 200 -8.33 11.10 -12.56
N LEU A 201 -8.67 9.89 -13.02
CA LEU A 201 -7.70 8.83 -13.27
C LEU A 201 -6.71 9.19 -14.39
N GLN A 202 -7.17 9.84 -15.47
CA GLN A 202 -6.30 10.33 -16.55
C GLN A 202 -5.29 11.37 -16.06
N ARG A 203 -5.70 12.28 -15.16
CA ARG A 203 -4.78 13.24 -14.53
C ARG A 203 -3.73 12.53 -13.68
N LYS A 204 -4.12 11.52 -12.90
CA LYS A 204 -3.20 10.69 -12.10
C LYS A 204 -2.20 9.95 -12.99
N LEU A 205 -2.68 9.33 -14.07
CA LEU A 205 -1.85 8.66 -15.07
C LEU A 205 -0.81 9.60 -15.69
N LYS A 206 -1.24 10.78 -16.14
CA LYS A 206 -0.34 11.79 -16.72
C LYS A 206 0.72 12.25 -15.71
N ALA A 207 0.33 12.43 -14.45
CA ALA A 207 1.26 12.78 -13.38
C ALA A 207 2.30 11.67 -13.11
N ALA A 208 1.87 10.41 -13.12
CA ALA A 208 2.76 9.25 -12.95
C ALA A 208 3.80 9.16 -14.10
N ARG A 209 3.36 9.34 -15.36
CA ARG A 209 4.26 9.40 -16.52
C ARG A 209 5.29 10.52 -16.40
N HIS A 210 4.83 11.73 -16.08
CA HIS A 210 5.72 12.88 -15.89
C HIS A 210 6.76 12.64 -14.79
N ARG A 211 6.38 12.01 -13.67
CA ARG A 211 7.32 11.62 -12.62
C ARG A 211 8.39 10.67 -13.13
N ARG A 212 8.00 9.60 -13.82
CA ARG A 212 8.95 8.63 -14.37
C ARG A 212 9.92 9.31 -15.33
N ASP A 213 9.41 10.14 -16.23
CA ASP A 213 10.23 10.83 -17.22
C ASP A 213 11.21 11.81 -16.56
N ALA A 214 10.79 12.51 -15.51
CA ALA A 214 11.65 13.40 -14.73
C ALA A 214 12.76 12.64 -13.98
N VAL A 215 12.44 11.50 -13.37
CA VAL A 215 13.43 10.62 -12.71
C VAL A 215 14.42 10.08 -13.73
N ASN A 216 13.94 9.55 -14.86
CA ASN A 216 14.79 9.04 -15.92
C ASN A 216 15.74 10.11 -16.47
N SER A 217 15.23 11.34 -16.66
CA SER A 217 16.02 12.47 -17.17
C SER A 217 17.13 12.91 -16.21
N ARG A 218 16.92 12.76 -14.89
CA ARG A 218 17.93 13.04 -13.86
C ARG A 218 18.98 11.93 -13.76
N ASN A 219 18.57 10.68 -13.91
CA ASN A 219 19.49 9.55 -13.88
C ASN A 219 20.33 9.46 -15.15
N SER A 220 19.81 9.90 -16.30
CA SER A 220 20.57 9.96 -17.56
C SER A 220 21.65 11.04 -17.59
N SER A 221 21.65 12.00 -16.65
CA SER A 221 22.64 13.09 -16.61
C SER A 221 23.94 12.75 -15.86
N SER A 222 24.09 11.52 -15.35
CA SER A 222 25.39 11.03 -14.84
C SER A 222 26.32 10.63 -15.99
N GLY A 223 27.08 11.59 -16.52
CA GLY A 223 28.41 11.34 -17.08
C GLY A 223 28.54 10.51 -18.36
N THR A 224 27.46 10.25 -19.13
CA THR A 224 27.57 9.48 -20.38
C THR A 224 27.38 10.30 -21.66
N ASP A 225 26.77 11.48 -21.61
CA ASP A 225 26.43 12.22 -22.85
C ASP A 225 27.62 12.89 -23.57
N ALA A 226 28.72 13.19 -22.87
CA ALA A 226 29.91 13.73 -23.52
C ALA A 226 30.67 12.65 -24.33
N ALA A 227 30.58 11.37 -23.93
CA ALA A 227 31.13 10.25 -24.70
C ALA A 227 30.17 9.79 -25.82
N TYR A 228 28.85 9.88 -25.59
CA TYR A 228 27.84 9.52 -26.58
C TYR A 228 27.68 10.53 -27.73
N SER A 229 27.92 11.83 -27.50
CA SER A 229 27.82 12.82 -28.59
C SER A 229 28.95 12.71 -29.62
N ILE A 230 30.17 12.36 -29.19
CA ILE A 230 31.31 12.03 -30.06
C ILE A 230 31.08 10.66 -30.76
N GLN A 231 30.34 9.74 -30.13
CA GLN A 231 29.88 8.50 -30.76
C GLN A 231 28.70 8.70 -31.71
N SER A 232 27.85 9.73 -31.59
CA SER A 232 26.70 9.93 -32.49
C SER A 232 27.12 10.31 -33.92
N GLY A 233 28.25 11.02 -34.05
CA GLY A 233 28.86 11.35 -35.35
C GLY A 233 29.56 10.16 -36.02
N ARG A 234 30.03 9.18 -35.24
CA ARG A 234 30.53 7.88 -35.73
C ARG A 234 29.38 6.91 -36.04
N LYS A 235 28.39 6.81 -35.15
CA LYS A 235 27.17 6.00 -35.31
C LYS A 235 26.39 6.33 -36.58
N LYS A 236 26.24 7.59 -36.99
CA LYS A 236 25.56 7.92 -38.25
C LYS A 236 26.28 7.41 -39.50
N LYS A 237 27.61 7.25 -39.44
CA LYS A 237 28.40 6.73 -40.56
C LYS A 237 28.46 5.20 -40.53
N ASP A 238 28.58 4.62 -39.34
CA ASP A 238 28.55 3.16 -39.12
C ASP A 238 27.13 2.57 -39.33
N GLU A 239 26.05 3.31 -39.06
CA GLU A 239 24.65 2.91 -39.36
C GLU A 239 24.35 2.92 -40.87
N LEU A 240 24.93 3.86 -41.63
CA LEU A 240 24.81 3.93 -43.09
C LEU A 240 25.60 2.80 -43.78
N ASP A 241 26.81 2.49 -43.30
CA ASP A 241 27.60 1.35 -43.79
C ASP A 241 26.98 0.00 -43.36
N GLY A 242 26.41 -0.08 -42.15
CA GLY A 242 25.65 -1.24 -41.66
C GLY A 242 24.35 -1.49 -42.45
N GLU A 243 23.60 -0.45 -42.82
CA GLU A 243 22.41 -0.60 -43.69
C GLU A 243 22.78 -1.10 -45.10
N GLY A 244 23.91 -0.65 -45.65
CA GLY A 244 24.43 -1.14 -46.92
C GLY A 244 24.81 -2.62 -46.86
N ALA A 245 25.51 -3.03 -45.80
CA ALA A 245 25.89 -4.42 -45.57
C ALA A 245 24.67 -5.33 -45.36
N LEU A 246 23.68 -4.90 -44.57
CA LEU A 246 22.45 -5.65 -44.34
C LEU A 246 21.64 -5.81 -45.64
N LYS A 247 21.49 -4.74 -46.43
CA LYS A 247 20.82 -4.80 -47.74
C LYS A 247 21.54 -5.74 -48.72
N ALA A 248 22.87 -5.80 -48.67
CA ALA A 248 23.65 -6.72 -49.50
C ALA A 248 23.41 -8.18 -49.08
N ILE A 249 23.37 -8.47 -47.78
CA ILE A 249 23.03 -9.82 -47.25
C ILE A 249 21.60 -10.20 -47.66
N VAL A 250 20.63 -9.30 -47.49
CA VAL A 250 19.21 -9.51 -47.88
C VAL A 250 19.07 -9.76 -49.39
N ALA A 251 19.83 -9.05 -50.23
CA ALA A 251 19.74 -9.19 -51.69
C ALA A 251 20.25 -10.54 -52.23
N VAL A 252 21.17 -11.19 -51.51
CA VAL A 252 21.78 -12.47 -51.91
C VAL A 252 21.10 -13.67 -51.22
N CYS A 253 20.35 -13.42 -50.14
CA CYS A 253 19.62 -14.45 -49.42
C CYS A 253 18.36 -14.90 -50.19
N ASP A 254 18.21 -16.21 -50.43
CA ASP A 254 16.94 -16.79 -50.82
C ASP A 254 16.12 -17.11 -49.55
N PRO A 255 15.05 -16.35 -49.24
CA PRO A 255 14.25 -16.59 -48.05
C PRO A 255 13.60 -17.98 -48.04
N THR A 256 13.47 -18.65 -49.18
CA THR A 256 12.82 -19.98 -49.25
C THR A 256 13.75 -21.17 -48.98
N SER A 257 15.01 -20.91 -48.61
CA SER A 257 16.02 -21.94 -48.36
C SER A 257 16.65 -21.79 -46.96
N ALA A 258 16.52 -22.83 -46.14
CA ALA A 258 17.08 -22.86 -44.79
C ALA A 258 18.59 -22.62 -44.76
N ALA A 259 19.34 -23.29 -45.65
CA ALA A 259 20.79 -23.10 -45.77
C ALA A 259 21.17 -21.67 -46.20
N SER A 260 20.30 -20.99 -46.97
CA SER A 260 20.51 -19.58 -47.33
C SER A 260 20.20 -18.64 -46.16
N LEU A 261 19.24 -18.98 -45.31
CA LEU A 261 18.95 -18.25 -44.07
C LEU A 261 20.09 -18.42 -43.07
N ASP A 262 20.57 -19.64 -42.83
CA ASP A 262 21.68 -19.94 -41.92
C ASP A 262 22.94 -19.17 -42.32
N LYS A 263 23.28 -19.19 -43.61
CA LYS A 263 24.41 -18.41 -44.13
C LYS A 263 24.21 -16.91 -43.90
N ALA A 264 23.02 -16.38 -44.18
CA ALA A 264 22.73 -14.96 -43.98
C ALA A 264 22.78 -14.56 -42.49
N ILE A 265 22.33 -15.43 -41.59
CA ILE A 265 22.41 -15.23 -40.14
C ILE A 265 23.87 -15.25 -39.68
N SER A 266 24.67 -16.22 -40.12
CA SER A 266 26.11 -16.29 -39.83
C SER A 266 26.86 -15.07 -40.37
N ASP A 267 26.58 -14.65 -41.60
CA ASP A 267 27.20 -13.47 -42.24
C ASP A 267 26.82 -12.18 -41.50
N ALA A 268 25.60 -12.09 -40.95
CA ALA A 268 25.15 -10.95 -40.15
C ALA A 268 25.73 -10.95 -38.71
N ARG A 269 25.94 -12.14 -38.11
CA ARG A 269 26.58 -12.30 -36.79
C ARG A 269 28.08 -12.03 -36.85
N GLY A 270 28.75 -12.40 -37.95
CA GLY A 270 30.18 -12.22 -38.17
C GLY A 270 30.59 -10.82 -38.65
N ASN A 271 29.67 -9.86 -38.75
CA ASN A 271 29.95 -8.52 -39.24
C ASN A 271 30.05 -7.53 -38.07
N ASP A 272 31.27 -7.12 -37.75
CA ASP A 272 31.61 -6.19 -36.66
C ASP A 272 30.95 -4.79 -36.79
N GLY A 273 30.41 -4.45 -37.96
CA GLY A 273 29.76 -3.16 -38.25
C GLY A 273 28.25 -3.11 -37.98
N LEU A 274 27.61 -4.21 -37.58
CA LEU A 274 26.17 -4.28 -37.37
C LEU A 274 25.79 -4.28 -35.85
N PRO A 275 24.72 -3.57 -35.40
CA PRO A 275 24.36 -3.41 -33.98
C PRO A 275 24.03 -4.69 -33.18
N PHE A 276 23.85 -4.57 -31.86
CA PHE A 276 23.50 -5.68 -30.95
C PHE A 276 22.01 -6.10 -31.08
N ASP A 277 21.59 -6.67 -32.23
CA ASP A 277 20.39 -7.52 -32.47
C ASP A 277 20.15 -7.74 -34.00
N ASN A 278 21.17 -8.20 -34.73
CA ASN A 278 21.14 -8.23 -36.21
C ASN A 278 20.27 -9.32 -36.80
N THR A 279 20.11 -10.44 -36.09
CA THR A 279 19.39 -11.61 -36.60
C THR A 279 17.90 -11.32 -36.76
N LYS A 280 17.25 -10.69 -35.76
CA LYS A 280 15.84 -10.32 -35.85
C LYS A 280 15.60 -9.30 -36.96
N ARG A 281 16.44 -8.24 -37.01
CA ARG A 281 16.35 -7.18 -38.03
C ARG A 281 16.53 -7.71 -39.46
N LEU A 282 17.48 -8.63 -39.67
CA LEU A 282 17.67 -9.32 -40.95
C LEU A 282 16.41 -10.07 -41.39
N LEU A 283 15.83 -10.86 -40.49
CA LEU A 283 14.66 -11.69 -40.77
C LEU A 283 13.40 -10.84 -41.03
N ASP A 284 13.27 -9.70 -40.34
CA ASP A 284 12.21 -8.72 -40.59
C ASP A 284 12.32 -8.07 -41.98
N GLU A 285 13.52 -7.73 -42.43
CA GLU A 285 13.74 -7.22 -43.78
C GLU A 285 13.48 -8.29 -44.84
N LEU A 286 13.93 -9.53 -44.62
CA LEU A 286 13.62 -10.67 -45.50
C LEU A 286 12.11 -10.93 -45.58
N ARG A 287 11.39 -10.80 -44.47
CA ARG A 287 9.93 -10.88 -44.42
C ARG A 287 9.26 -9.82 -45.28
N LYS A 288 9.70 -8.56 -45.19
CA LYS A 288 9.14 -7.45 -46.00
C LYS A 288 9.31 -7.67 -47.50
N VAL A 289 10.45 -8.24 -47.90
CA VAL A 289 10.78 -8.49 -49.31
C VAL A 289 10.22 -9.83 -49.82
N CYS A 290 9.72 -10.70 -48.93
CA CYS A 290 9.21 -12.03 -49.28
C CYS A 290 7.94 -11.96 -50.16
N PRO A 291 7.98 -12.48 -51.40
CA PRO A 291 6.82 -12.47 -52.29
C PRO A 291 5.63 -13.25 -51.73
N TYR A 292 4.41 -12.78 -52.02
CA TYR A 292 3.16 -13.38 -51.53
C TYR A 292 3.08 -14.90 -51.70
N GLN A 293 3.49 -15.42 -52.86
CA GLN A 293 3.46 -16.87 -53.18
C GLN A 293 4.53 -17.69 -52.45
N LYS A 294 5.55 -17.06 -51.88
CA LYS A 294 6.70 -17.70 -51.22
C LYS A 294 6.60 -17.72 -49.69
N ARG A 295 5.58 -17.04 -49.12
CA ARG A 295 5.42 -16.86 -47.67
C ARG A 295 5.42 -18.15 -46.85
N VAL A 296 4.70 -19.19 -47.29
CA VAL A 296 4.70 -20.49 -46.59
C VAL A 296 6.07 -21.14 -46.63
N LYS A 297 6.73 -21.14 -47.80
CA LYS A 297 8.08 -21.70 -47.96
C LYS A 297 9.14 -20.96 -47.13
N PHE A 298 8.96 -19.66 -46.93
CA PHE A 298 9.81 -18.88 -46.02
C PHE A 298 9.62 -19.34 -44.57
N LEU A 299 8.39 -19.53 -44.11
CA LEU A 299 8.11 -20.06 -42.77
C LEU A 299 8.64 -21.49 -42.60
N GLU A 300 8.53 -22.34 -43.62
CA GLU A 300 9.15 -23.67 -43.62
C GLU A 300 10.68 -23.56 -43.48
N ALA A 301 11.34 -22.68 -44.23
CA ALA A 301 12.77 -22.46 -44.14
C ALA A 301 13.22 -21.93 -42.76
N VAL A 302 12.39 -21.11 -42.09
CA VAL A 302 12.63 -20.68 -40.70
C VAL A 302 12.57 -21.88 -39.74
N CYS A 303 11.64 -22.82 -39.93
CA CYS A 303 11.55 -24.03 -39.11
C CYS A 303 12.76 -24.97 -39.29
N GLU A 304 13.39 -24.95 -40.47
CA GLU A 304 14.51 -25.83 -40.84
C GLU A 304 15.90 -25.25 -40.55
N SER A 305 16.00 -23.95 -40.26
CA SER A 305 17.25 -23.21 -40.08
C SER A 305 18.03 -23.73 -38.87
N ALA A 306 19.29 -24.14 -39.04
CA ALA A 306 20.12 -24.61 -37.94
C ALA A 306 20.56 -23.49 -36.98
N GLU A 307 20.66 -22.24 -37.46
CA GLU A 307 21.15 -21.08 -36.70
C GLU A 307 20.12 -20.46 -35.73
N LEU A 308 18.85 -20.84 -35.86
CA LEU A 308 17.74 -20.37 -35.02
C LEU A 308 17.39 -21.43 -33.98
N GLN A 309 17.31 -21.05 -32.71
CA GLN A 309 16.79 -21.93 -31.65
C GLN A 309 15.27 -22.08 -31.76
N PHE A 310 14.73 -23.15 -31.20
CA PHE A 310 13.30 -23.49 -31.25
C PHE A 310 12.38 -22.33 -30.83
N ASP A 311 12.66 -21.67 -29.71
CA ASP A 311 11.85 -20.58 -29.16
C ASP A 311 11.83 -19.37 -30.11
N PHE A 312 13.00 -18.99 -30.64
CA PHE A 312 13.14 -17.86 -31.56
C PHE A 312 12.52 -18.16 -32.93
N ALA A 313 12.67 -19.40 -33.44
CA ALA A 313 12.01 -19.84 -34.66
C ALA A 313 10.47 -19.82 -34.50
N LEU A 314 9.96 -20.31 -33.36
CA LEU A 314 8.53 -20.30 -33.06
C LEU A 314 7.98 -18.87 -32.91
N ASP A 315 8.73 -17.96 -32.28
CA ASP A 315 8.39 -16.54 -32.19
C ASP A 315 8.21 -15.91 -33.57
N LEU A 316 9.17 -16.12 -34.46
CA LEU A 316 9.12 -15.62 -35.84
C LEU A 316 7.94 -16.22 -36.62
N VAL A 317 7.72 -17.54 -36.50
CA VAL A 317 6.58 -18.20 -37.14
C VAL A 317 5.26 -17.61 -36.64
N PHE A 318 5.11 -17.43 -35.33
CA PHE A 318 3.90 -16.90 -34.73
C PHE A 318 3.64 -15.44 -35.16
N GLU A 319 4.66 -14.57 -35.07
CA GLU A 319 4.58 -13.17 -35.45
C GLU A 319 4.23 -13.02 -36.94
N TYR A 320 4.95 -13.74 -37.81
CA TYR A 320 4.78 -13.61 -39.26
C TYR A 320 3.48 -14.23 -39.76
N MET A 321 3.03 -15.32 -39.13
CA MET A 321 1.70 -15.86 -39.38
C MET A 321 0.61 -14.88 -38.96
N LYS A 322 0.74 -14.20 -37.81
CA LYS A 322 -0.23 -13.20 -37.35
C LYS A 322 -0.38 -12.06 -38.37
N ASP A 323 0.72 -11.60 -38.95
CA ASP A 323 0.72 -10.53 -39.94
C ASP A 323 0.20 -10.97 -41.33
N TRP A 324 0.41 -12.24 -41.70
CA TRP A 324 0.03 -12.73 -43.03
C TRP A 324 -1.29 -13.49 -43.10
N ARG A 325 -1.83 -14.00 -41.98
CA ARG A 325 -3.05 -14.84 -41.95
C ARG A 325 -4.31 -14.14 -42.44
N GLU A 326 -4.38 -12.81 -42.34
CA GLU A 326 -5.51 -12.03 -42.88
C GLU A 326 -5.43 -11.89 -44.40
N SER A 327 -4.21 -11.82 -44.94
CA SER A 327 -3.98 -11.63 -46.36
C SER A 327 -3.79 -12.94 -47.15
N SER A 328 -3.49 -14.07 -46.49
CA SER A 328 -3.26 -15.38 -47.14
C SER A 328 -3.94 -16.53 -46.41
N VAL A 329 -4.95 -17.12 -47.06
CA VAL A 329 -5.62 -18.36 -46.60
C VAL A 329 -4.66 -19.55 -46.57
N GLN A 330 -3.69 -19.59 -47.51
CA GLN A 330 -2.70 -20.66 -47.55
C GLN A 330 -1.77 -20.64 -46.32
N VAL A 331 -1.38 -19.45 -45.85
CA VAL A 331 -0.60 -19.29 -44.61
C VAL A 331 -1.45 -19.67 -43.38
N ARG A 332 -2.73 -19.29 -43.38
CA ARG A 332 -3.66 -19.67 -42.30
C ARG A 332 -3.79 -21.19 -42.17
N ASN A 333 -3.89 -21.90 -43.29
CA ASN A 333 -4.07 -23.35 -43.31
C ASN A 333 -2.75 -24.14 -43.17
N SER A 334 -1.58 -23.49 -43.17
CA SER A 334 -0.28 -24.18 -43.06
C SER A 334 0.18 -24.41 -41.62
N ALA A 335 -0.55 -23.95 -40.60
CA ALA A 335 -0.14 -24.02 -39.19
C ALA A 335 0.32 -25.42 -38.74
N GLN A 336 -0.52 -26.45 -38.93
CA GLN A 336 -0.18 -27.83 -38.54
C GLN A 336 1.05 -28.36 -39.32
N GLY A 337 1.16 -28.01 -40.61
CA GLY A 337 2.30 -28.39 -41.45
C GLY A 337 3.61 -27.76 -40.96
N LEU A 338 3.57 -26.49 -40.56
CA LEU A 338 4.73 -25.78 -40.01
C LEU A 338 5.14 -26.35 -38.65
N ILE A 339 4.18 -26.68 -37.77
CA ILE A 339 4.46 -27.34 -36.49
C ILE A 339 5.12 -28.70 -36.71
N THR A 340 4.58 -29.53 -37.61
CA THR A 340 5.17 -30.83 -37.96
C THR A 340 6.62 -30.65 -38.44
N ARG A 341 6.87 -29.61 -39.24
CA ARG A 341 8.20 -29.30 -39.76
C ARG A 341 9.15 -28.83 -38.67
N LEU A 342 8.70 -27.92 -37.80
CA LEU A 342 9.47 -27.45 -36.66
C LEU A 342 9.93 -28.61 -35.76
N PHE A 343 9.01 -29.53 -35.42
CA PHE A 343 9.34 -30.70 -34.60
C PHE A 343 10.24 -31.71 -35.31
N ALA A 344 10.17 -31.80 -36.64
CA ALA A 344 11.05 -32.69 -37.40
C ALA A 344 12.52 -32.23 -37.40
N PHE A 345 12.79 -30.94 -37.22
CA PHE A 345 14.14 -30.37 -37.25
C PHE A 345 14.67 -29.96 -35.87
N LYS A 346 13.78 -29.55 -34.95
CA LYS A 346 14.15 -28.92 -33.66
C LYS A 346 13.28 -29.37 -32.49
N GLY A 347 12.54 -30.47 -32.63
CA GLY A 347 11.56 -30.89 -31.62
C GLY A 347 12.14 -31.15 -30.24
N SER A 348 13.37 -31.66 -30.16
CA SER A 348 14.07 -31.92 -28.89
C SER A 348 14.42 -30.65 -28.11
N GLU A 349 14.75 -29.56 -28.81
CA GLU A 349 15.12 -28.27 -28.20
C GLU A 349 13.99 -27.70 -27.32
N LEU A 350 12.73 -28.14 -27.52
CA LEU A 350 11.60 -27.80 -26.63
C LEU A 350 11.88 -28.16 -25.16
N PHE A 351 12.57 -29.27 -24.93
CA PHE A 351 12.86 -29.80 -23.59
C PHE A 351 14.14 -29.22 -22.98
N GLU A 352 14.88 -28.40 -23.72
CA GLU A 352 16.04 -27.66 -23.19
C GLU A 352 15.63 -26.31 -22.57
N LEU A 353 14.34 -25.96 -22.64
CA LEU A 353 13.78 -24.72 -22.12
C LEU A 353 13.64 -24.77 -20.60
N ARG A 354 14.08 -23.69 -19.92
CA ARG A 354 13.88 -23.52 -18.47
C ARG A 354 12.63 -22.71 -18.14
N TYR A 355 12.27 -22.62 -16.86
CA TYR A 355 11.22 -21.75 -16.31
C TYR A 355 9.83 -21.99 -16.92
N SER A 356 9.33 -23.22 -16.88
CA SER A 356 8.02 -23.60 -17.45
C SER A 356 7.88 -23.32 -18.96
N GLY A 357 9.01 -23.36 -19.69
CA GLY A 357 9.05 -23.12 -21.12
C GLY A 357 8.24 -24.13 -21.93
N ILE A 358 8.21 -25.40 -21.53
CA ILE A 358 7.56 -26.48 -22.31
C ILE A 358 6.05 -26.26 -22.37
N SER A 359 5.39 -26.13 -21.22
CA SER A 359 3.94 -25.95 -21.13
C SER A 359 3.49 -24.67 -21.87
N ARG A 360 4.25 -23.57 -21.73
CA ARG A 360 4.02 -22.31 -22.45
C ARG A 360 4.11 -22.48 -23.97
N GLN A 361 5.14 -23.15 -24.48
CA GLN A 361 5.25 -23.35 -25.93
C GLN A 361 4.19 -24.32 -26.45
N ILE A 362 3.82 -25.37 -25.70
CA ILE A 362 2.70 -26.25 -26.04
C ILE A 362 1.41 -25.46 -26.18
N TYR A 363 1.12 -24.55 -25.25
CA TYR A 363 -0.04 -23.67 -25.34
C TYR A 363 0.01 -22.79 -26.60
N ARG A 364 1.16 -22.15 -26.88
CA ARG A 364 1.33 -21.28 -28.06
C ARG A 364 1.18 -22.03 -29.39
N LEU A 365 1.73 -23.23 -29.47
CA LEU A 365 1.57 -24.12 -30.63
C LEU A 365 0.10 -24.51 -30.81
N SER A 366 -0.59 -24.80 -29.70
CA SER A 366 -2.00 -25.17 -29.69
C SER A 366 -2.89 -24.02 -30.16
N ASP A 367 -2.61 -22.79 -29.71
CA ASP A 367 -3.29 -21.56 -30.16
C ASP A 367 -3.03 -21.29 -31.65
N LEU A 368 -1.78 -21.47 -32.10
CA LEU A 368 -1.38 -21.23 -33.49
C LEU A 368 -2.16 -22.10 -34.48
N CYS A 369 -2.40 -23.38 -34.17
CA CYS A 369 -3.11 -24.30 -35.05
C CYS A 369 -4.57 -24.57 -34.65
N GLY A 370 -5.02 -24.10 -33.49
CA GLY A 370 -6.35 -24.38 -32.93
C GLY A 370 -6.59 -25.85 -32.58
N ASP A 371 -5.52 -26.66 -32.44
CA ASP A 371 -5.62 -28.11 -32.19
C ASP A 371 -4.55 -28.57 -31.19
N GLN A 372 -4.87 -28.45 -29.91
CA GLN A 372 -4.01 -28.89 -28.81
C GLN A 372 -3.75 -30.41 -28.83
N LYS A 373 -4.70 -31.23 -29.32
CA LYS A 373 -4.53 -32.68 -29.33
C LYS A 373 -3.43 -33.07 -30.31
N PHE A 374 -3.44 -32.47 -31.50
CA PHE A 374 -2.38 -32.64 -32.49
C PHE A 374 -1.00 -32.22 -31.93
N VAL A 375 -0.92 -31.08 -31.23
CA VAL A 375 0.34 -30.59 -30.65
C VAL A 375 0.86 -31.55 -29.58
N LEU A 376 0.01 -31.95 -28.62
CA LEU A 376 0.41 -32.90 -27.57
C LEU A 376 0.85 -34.24 -28.14
N GLN A 377 0.14 -34.75 -29.16
CA GLN A 377 0.54 -35.97 -29.85
C GLN A 377 1.92 -35.81 -30.52
N THR A 378 2.16 -34.69 -31.19
CA THR A 378 3.45 -34.40 -31.85
C THR A 378 4.59 -34.36 -30.82
N VAL A 379 4.38 -33.69 -29.69
CA VAL A 379 5.35 -33.60 -28.59
C VAL A 379 5.68 -34.98 -28.03
N LEU A 380 4.65 -35.79 -27.72
CA LEU A 380 4.83 -37.14 -27.19
C LEU A 380 5.50 -38.07 -28.21
N GLU A 381 5.15 -37.95 -29.49
CA GLU A 381 5.80 -38.69 -30.57
C GLU A 381 7.30 -38.34 -30.68
N THR A 382 7.66 -37.07 -30.52
CA THR A 382 9.07 -36.63 -30.48
C THR A 382 9.81 -37.24 -29.30
N VAL A 383 9.25 -37.21 -28.09
CA VAL A 383 9.85 -37.86 -26.89
C VAL A 383 10.16 -39.33 -27.17
N VAL A 384 9.19 -40.07 -27.73
CA VAL A 384 9.34 -41.49 -28.03
C VAL A 384 10.30 -41.77 -29.18
N LYS A 385 10.23 -40.97 -30.26
CA LYS A 385 11.05 -41.15 -31.47
C LYS A 385 12.52 -40.86 -31.21
N GLU A 386 12.81 -39.81 -30.45
CA GLU A 386 14.16 -39.36 -30.15
C GLU A 386 14.73 -39.97 -28.86
N ARG A 387 13.88 -40.69 -28.09
CA ARG A 387 14.24 -41.34 -26.81
C ARG A 387 14.82 -40.34 -25.81
N LEU A 388 14.11 -39.23 -25.64
CA LEU A 388 14.52 -38.17 -24.72
C LEU A 388 14.39 -38.65 -23.27
N GLU A 389 15.43 -38.42 -22.48
CA GLU A 389 15.41 -38.61 -21.03
C GLU A 389 14.97 -37.29 -20.40
N LEU A 390 13.77 -37.27 -19.81
CA LEU A 390 13.19 -36.11 -19.17
C LEU A 390 13.33 -36.23 -17.65
N GLY A 391 13.66 -35.12 -16.99
CA GLY A 391 13.65 -34.98 -15.55
C GLY A 391 12.24 -34.76 -14.98
N GLY A 392 12.15 -34.61 -13.66
CA GLY A 392 10.87 -34.44 -12.97
C GLY A 392 10.12 -33.19 -13.40
N ASP A 393 10.82 -32.08 -13.59
CA ASP A 393 10.25 -30.80 -14.02
C ASP A 393 9.60 -30.92 -15.42
N GLU A 394 10.32 -31.46 -16.40
CA GLU A 394 9.79 -31.58 -17.76
C GLU A 394 8.58 -32.51 -17.83
N TRP A 395 8.60 -33.62 -17.07
CA TRP A 395 7.45 -34.52 -16.97
C TRP A 395 6.23 -33.83 -16.37
N LEU A 396 6.41 -32.98 -15.36
CA LEU A 396 5.33 -32.27 -14.70
C LEU A 396 4.75 -31.15 -15.58
N GLN A 397 5.57 -30.48 -16.39
CA GLN A 397 5.10 -29.53 -17.40
C GLN A 397 4.27 -30.20 -18.51
N LEU A 398 4.66 -31.42 -18.94
CA LEU A 398 3.86 -32.23 -19.85
C LEU A 398 2.54 -32.67 -19.20
N ALA A 399 2.60 -33.14 -17.94
CA ALA A 399 1.42 -33.55 -17.18
C ALA A 399 0.44 -32.39 -17.00
N THR A 400 0.94 -31.17 -16.75
CA THR A 400 0.14 -29.94 -16.66
C THR A 400 -0.63 -29.71 -17.97
N SER A 401 0.05 -29.83 -19.11
CA SER A 401 -0.56 -29.65 -20.43
C SER A 401 -1.61 -30.72 -20.75
N LEU A 402 -1.43 -31.94 -20.22
CA LEU A 402 -2.35 -33.07 -20.38
C LEU A 402 -3.55 -33.03 -19.43
N SER A 403 -3.42 -32.39 -18.26
CA SER A 403 -4.45 -32.38 -17.20
C SER A 403 -5.82 -31.89 -17.68
N SER A 404 -5.83 -30.86 -18.53
CA SER A 404 -7.04 -30.30 -19.18
C SER A 404 -7.78 -31.27 -20.11
N ARG A 405 -7.14 -32.38 -20.48
CA ARG A 405 -7.67 -33.42 -21.39
C ARG A 405 -7.96 -34.74 -20.68
N THR A 406 -7.55 -34.89 -19.43
CA THR A 406 -7.88 -36.04 -18.60
C THR A 406 -9.21 -35.83 -17.88
N ASP A 407 -9.77 -36.93 -17.40
CA ASP A 407 -10.88 -36.88 -16.46
C ASP A 407 -10.47 -36.06 -15.21
N PRO A 408 -11.30 -35.12 -14.72
CA PRO A 408 -10.92 -34.24 -13.63
C PRO A 408 -10.52 -34.95 -12.34
N GLN A 409 -11.22 -36.04 -11.99
CA GLN A 409 -10.90 -36.82 -10.81
C GLN A 409 -9.52 -37.49 -10.95
N THR A 410 -9.21 -38.00 -12.14
CA THR A 410 -7.90 -38.59 -12.45
C THR A 410 -6.77 -37.56 -12.34
N ALA A 411 -6.98 -36.33 -12.85
CA ALA A 411 -5.98 -35.26 -12.73
C ALA A 411 -5.69 -34.91 -11.27
N LEU A 412 -6.74 -34.82 -10.44
CA LEU A 412 -6.59 -34.59 -9.00
C LEU A 412 -5.86 -35.75 -8.32
N GLU A 413 -6.26 -37.00 -8.58
CA GLU A 413 -5.64 -38.18 -7.97
C GLU A 413 -4.15 -38.30 -8.32
N VAL A 414 -3.77 -37.98 -9.56
CA VAL A 414 -2.36 -37.93 -9.98
C VAL A 414 -1.60 -36.87 -9.19
N PHE A 415 -2.19 -35.70 -8.98
CA PHE A 415 -1.54 -34.65 -8.20
C PHE A 415 -1.42 -35.01 -6.72
N GLU A 416 -2.47 -35.60 -6.14
CA GLU A 416 -2.42 -36.09 -4.76
C GLU A 416 -1.37 -37.20 -4.59
N HIS A 417 -1.22 -38.06 -5.60
CA HIS A 417 -0.19 -39.09 -5.61
C HIS A 417 1.22 -38.48 -5.62
N LEU A 418 1.45 -37.47 -6.47
CA LEU A 418 2.71 -36.72 -6.52
C LEU A 418 3.03 -36.07 -5.16
N LEU A 419 2.06 -35.38 -4.55
CA LEU A 419 2.24 -34.75 -3.23
C LEU A 419 2.39 -35.76 -2.09
N SER A 420 1.99 -37.03 -2.30
CA SER A 420 2.16 -38.11 -1.34
C SER A 420 3.51 -38.83 -1.44
N SER A 421 4.34 -38.49 -2.45
CA SER A 421 5.67 -39.05 -2.64
C SER A 421 6.60 -38.80 -1.45
N SER A 422 7.65 -39.62 -1.30
CA SER A 422 8.65 -39.41 -0.25
C SER A 422 9.38 -38.07 -0.40
N ALA A 423 9.53 -37.61 -1.63
CA ALA A 423 10.26 -36.40 -1.94
C ALA A 423 9.49 -35.14 -1.54
N ALA A 424 8.16 -35.13 -1.75
CA ALA A 424 7.30 -34.03 -1.32
C ALA A 424 7.20 -33.91 0.23
N LYS A 425 7.45 -35.00 0.98
CA LYS A 425 7.37 -34.99 2.45
C LYS A 425 8.38 -34.07 3.14
N VAL A 426 9.41 -33.60 2.44
CA VAL A 426 10.29 -32.54 2.97
C VAL A 426 9.48 -31.29 3.34
N GLY A 427 8.37 -31.02 2.64
CA GLY A 427 7.45 -29.92 2.98
C GLY A 427 6.80 -30.06 4.36
N ASP A 428 6.71 -31.28 4.93
CA ASP A 428 6.22 -31.52 6.28
C ASP A 428 7.27 -31.23 7.36
N GLU A 429 8.53 -30.95 6.97
CA GLU A 429 9.64 -30.59 7.86
C GLU A 429 9.93 -29.08 7.85
N ILE A 430 9.25 -28.31 7.00
CA ILE A 430 9.43 -26.87 6.82
C ILE A 430 8.39 -26.08 7.61
N GLY A 431 8.83 -25.02 8.29
CA GLY A 431 7.96 -24.08 8.98
C GLY A 431 7.11 -24.76 10.06
N GLU A 432 5.79 -24.73 9.89
CA GLU A 432 4.79 -25.27 10.82
C GLU A 432 4.77 -26.81 10.93
N GLY A 433 5.58 -27.51 10.13
CA GLY A 433 5.69 -28.96 10.16
C GLY A 433 4.47 -29.69 9.60
N VAL A 434 4.18 -30.88 10.14
CA VAL A 434 3.06 -31.75 9.71
C VAL A 434 1.71 -31.04 9.89
N TYR A 435 0.78 -31.28 8.96
CA TYR A 435 -0.57 -30.74 9.00
C TYR A 435 -1.28 -30.96 10.33
N ASN A 436 -1.85 -29.88 10.87
CA ASN A 436 -2.79 -29.90 11.98
C ASN A 436 -4.21 -29.63 11.44
N PRO A 437 -5.23 -30.46 11.77
CA PRO A 437 -6.62 -30.23 11.37
C PRO A 437 -7.15 -28.82 11.70
N ALA A 438 -6.64 -28.17 12.75
CA ALA A 438 -6.98 -26.80 13.08
C ALA A 438 -6.63 -25.80 11.95
N PHE A 439 -5.61 -26.06 11.14
CA PHE A 439 -5.18 -25.17 10.05
C PHE A 439 -6.16 -25.11 8.87
N GLY A 440 -7.13 -26.03 8.80
CA GLY A 440 -8.15 -26.02 7.74
C GLY A 440 -9.05 -24.78 7.76
N GLY A 441 -9.21 -24.12 8.91
CA GLY A 441 -10.03 -22.92 9.00
C GLY A 441 -11.52 -23.20 8.86
N LYS A 442 -12.25 -22.21 8.34
CA LYS A 442 -13.70 -22.26 8.08
C LYS A 442 -13.98 -22.47 6.60
N ASP A 443 -15.08 -23.17 6.31
CA ASP A 443 -15.52 -23.44 4.93
C ASP A 443 -16.50 -22.37 4.39
N HIS A 444 -17.08 -21.55 5.26
CA HIS A 444 -18.00 -20.49 4.86
C HIS A 444 -17.27 -19.15 4.71
N GLU A 445 -17.43 -18.50 3.56
CA GLU A 445 -16.75 -17.24 3.22
C GLU A 445 -16.87 -16.15 4.30
N CYS A 446 -18.09 -15.92 4.83
CA CYS A 446 -18.32 -14.89 5.85
C CYS A 446 -17.60 -15.21 7.16
N ASP A 447 -17.48 -16.49 7.51
CA ASP A 447 -16.74 -16.92 8.69
C ASP A 447 -15.23 -16.79 8.47
N VAL A 448 -14.73 -17.05 7.26
CA VAL A 448 -13.32 -16.82 6.91
C VAL A 448 -12.97 -15.34 7.01
N VAL A 449 -13.74 -14.46 6.37
CA VAL A 449 -13.48 -13.01 6.42
C VAL A 449 -13.56 -12.48 7.86
N ALA A 450 -14.53 -12.94 8.65
CA ALA A 450 -14.65 -12.56 10.06
C ALA A 450 -13.45 -13.03 10.88
N ASP A 451 -12.97 -14.26 10.68
CA ASP A 451 -11.82 -14.81 11.39
C ASP A 451 -10.53 -14.04 11.06
N ILE A 452 -10.30 -13.71 9.78
CA ILE A 452 -9.13 -12.91 9.35
C ILE A 452 -9.20 -11.50 9.92
N ILE A 453 -10.33 -10.80 9.77
CA ILE A 453 -10.46 -9.42 10.26
C ILE A 453 -10.34 -9.38 11.79
N TRP A 454 -10.94 -10.35 12.51
CA TRP A 454 -10.82 -10.45 13.96
C TRP A 454 -9.35 -10.56 14.40
N HIS A 455 -8.59 -11.43 13.73
CA HIS A 455 -7.16 -11.61 13.99
C HIS A 455 -6.36 -10.32 13.76
N LEU A 456 -6.56 -9.67 12.61
CA LEU A 456 -5.85 -8.43 12.27
C LEU A 456 -6.22 -7.23 13.16
N LEU A 457 -7.42 -7.21 13.74
CA LEU A 457 -7.79 -6.19 14.73
C LEU A 457 -7.01 -6.32 16.05
N GLY A 458 -6.46 -7.50 16.34
CA GLY A 458 -5.61 -7.78 17.50
C GLY A 458 -4.13 -7.97 17.14
N ASP A 459 -3.70 -7.56 15.94
CA ASP A 459 -2.30 -7.62 15.53
C ASP A 459 -1.41 -6.76 16.44
N SER A 460 -0.12 -7.07 16.55
CA SER A 460 0.85 -6.25 17.27
C SER A 460 1.15 -4.91 16.56
N ASP A 461 1.02 -4.86 15.24
CA ASP A 461 1.22 -3.67 14.41
C ASP A 461 -0.03 -2.79 14.36
N ALA A 462 0.08 -1.56 14.85
CA ALA A 462 -1.01 -0.60 14.82
C ALA A 462 -1.52 -0.31 13.40
N PHE A 463 -0.66 -0.32 12.37
CA PHE A 463 -1.08 -0.05 10.99
C PHE A 463 -2.04 -1.13 10.48
N ILE A 464 -1.75 -2.40 10.78
CA ILE A 464 -2.64 -3.53 10.47
C ILE A 464 -3.97 -3.36 11.21
N ARG A 465 -3.94 -3.04 12.52
CA ARG A 465 -5.17 -2.81 13.29
C ARG A 465 -6.02 -1.67 12.73
N TRP A 466 -5.41 -0.56 12.31
CA TRP A 466 -6.10 0.58 11.68
C TRP A 466 -6.72 0.21 10.33
N ASN A 467 -6.00 -0.53 9.48
CA ASN A 467 -6.51 -1.01 8.20
C ASN A 467 -7.69 -1.98 8.38
N ALA A 468 -7.58 -2.93 9.32
CA ALA A 468 -8.66 -3.85 9.65
C ALA A 468 -9.91 -3.10 10.17
N ALA A 469 -9.74 -2.15 11.10
CA ALA A 469 -10.86 -1.34 11.62
C ALA A 469 -11.51 -0.46 10.54
N ARG A 470 -10.71 0.06 9.60
CA ARG A 470 -11.21 0.87 8.47
C ARG A 470 -12.07 0.05 7.50
N SER A 471 -11.73 -1.23 7.33
CA SER A 471 -12.44 -2.16 6.43
C SER A 471 -13.93 -2.33 6.80
N LEU A 472 -14.31 -2.15 8.07
CA LEU A 472 -15.69 -2.31 8.55
C LEU A 472 -16.67 -1.35 7.87
N LYS A 473 -16.23 -0.12 7.58
CA LYS A 473 -17.00 0.84 6.78
C LYS A 473 -17.15 0.34 5.34
N GLY A 474 -16.09 -0.24 4.78
CA GLY A 474 -16.07 -0.83 3.44
C GLY A 474 -17.02 -2.03 3.30
N ILE A 475 -17.05 -2.93 4.28
CA ILE A 475 -18.00 -4.06 4.38
C ILE A 475 -19.44 -3.55 4.24
N LEU A 476 -19.79 -2.50 4.96
CA LEU A 476 -21.12 -1.90 4.88
C LEU A 476 -21.37 -1.17 3.55
N ASP A 477 -20.36 -0.52 2.96
CA ASP A 477 -20.47 0.17 1.67
C ASP A 477 -20.89 -0.80 0.55
N VAL A 478 -20.37 -2.03 0.58
CA VAL A 478 -20.73 -3.11 -0.36
C VAL A 478 -21.93 -3.97 0.10
N GLY A 479 -22.54 -3.65 1.24
CA GLY A 479 -23.79 -4.26 1.70
C GLY A 479 -23.65 -5.61 2.42
N LEU A 480 -22.47 -5.93 2.94
CA LEU A 480 -22.17 -7.17 3.66
C LEU A 480 -22.48 -7.05 5.17
N VAL A 481 -23.74 -6.77 5.52
CA VAL A 481 -24.14 -6.60 6.94
C VAL A 481 -23.98 -7.90 7.75
N GLU A 482 -24.20 -9.07 7.13
CA GLU A 482 -23.99 -10.38 7.76
C GLU A 482 -22.54 -10.56 8.24
N ASP A 483 -21.55 -10.07 7.49
CA ASP A 483 -20.14 -10.19 7.86
C ASP A 483 -19.81 -9.40 9.15
N ILE A 484 -20.52 -8.30 9.41
CA ILE A 484 -20.43 -7.58 10.69
C ILE A 484 -21.05 -8.41 11.83
N GLU A 485 -22.18 -9.09 11.59
CA GLU A 485 -22.78 -9.99 12.58
C GLU A 485 -21.84 -11.14 12.93
N ARG A 486 -21.21 -11.75 11.90
CA ARG A 486 -20.21 -12.80 12.08
C ARG A 486 -19.01 -12.29 12.85
N LEU A 487 -18.52 -11.10 12.56
CA LEU A 487 -17.40 -10.51 13.30
C LEU A 487 -17.75 -10.28 14.78
N LEU A 488 -18.98 -9.83 15.09
CA LEU A 488 -19.46 -9.71 16.47
C LEU A 488 -19.61 -11.07 17.18
N ASP A 489 -19.72 -12.20 16.47
CA ASP A 489 -19.71 -13.54 17.08
C ASP A 489 -18.34 -13.89 17.67
N ARG A 490 -17.27 -13.24 17.19
CA ARG A 490 -15.89 -13.45 17.66
C ARG A 490 -15.51 -12.57 18.85
N PHE A 491 -16.40 -11.68 19.29
CA PHE A 491 -16.09 -10.65 20.29
C PHE A 491 -15.47 -11.21 21.58
N ASP A 492 -15.86 -12.42 21.99
CA ASP A 492 -15.36 -13.11 23.19
C ASP A 492 -14.29 -14.18 22.89
N THR A 493 -13.87 -14.33 21.64
CA THR A 493 -12.85 -15.30 21.21
C THR A 493 -11.46 -14.74 21.50
N ASP A 494 -10.74 -15.39 22.41
CA ASP A 494 -9.38 -15.03 22.82
C ASP A 494 -8.28 -15.71 22.00
N GLU A 495 -8.61 -16.72 21.19
CA GLU A 495 -7.68 -17.40 20.30
C GLU A 495 -8.44 -18.07 19.13
N ASN A 496 -7.85 -18.06 17.93
CA ASN A 496 -8.34 -18.84 16.80
C ASN A 496 -7.34 -19.95 16.44
N PRO A 497 -7.64 -21.24 16.71
CA PRO A 497 -6.73 -22.36 16.44
C PRO A 497 -6.19 -22.43 15.00
N SER A 498 -6.91 -21.86 14.03
CA SER A 498 -6.50 -21.82 12.62
C SER A 498 -5.47 -20.74 12.30
N LEU A 499 -5.25 -19.79 13.22
CA LEU A 499 -4.32 -18.66 13.08
C LEU A 499 -3.27 -18.61 14.19
N VAL A 500 -3.24 -19.61 15.08
CA VAL A 500 -2.17 -19.70 16.09
C VAL A 500 -0.83 -19.93 15.41
N SER A 501 0.19 -19.19 15.87
CA SER A 501 1.59 -19.41 15.52
C SER A 501 2.47 -19.34 16.78
N GLU A 502 3.66 -19.93 16.76
CA GLU A 502 4.49 -20.09 17.96
C GLU A 502 4.99 -18.76 18.54
N GLU A 503 5.22 -17.75 17.69
CA GLU A 503 5.83 -16.48 18.08
C GLU A 503 4.81 -15.32 18.23
N HIS A 504 3.62 -15.46 17.65
CA HIS A 504 2.57 -14.43 17.70
C HIS A 504 1.51 -14.74 18.76
N HIS A 505 1.20 -13.75 19.58
CA HIS A 505 0.20 -13.86 20.64
C HIS A 505 -0.93 -12.86 20.36
N PHE A 506 -2.13 -13.40 20.09
CA PHE A 506 -3.27 -12.61 19.66
C PHE A 506 -3.80 -11.69 20.76
N ALA A 507 -3.72 -10.37 20.56
CA ALA A 507 -4.14 -9.36 21.52
C ALA A 507 -5.66 -9.12 21.48
N PHE A 508 -6.45 -10.09 21.95
CA PHE A 508 -7.92 -10.06 21.79
C PHE A 508 -8.62 -8.82 22.39
N LEU A 509 -8.11 -8.20 23.48
CA LEU A 509 -8.71 -6.93 23.99
C LEU A 509 -8.46 -5.75 23.04
N ASN A 510 -7.33 -5.75 22.30
CA ASN A 510 -7.16 -4.81 21.20
C ASN A 510 -8.17 -5.11 20.10
N ALA A 511 -8.36 -6.38 19.74
CA ALA A 511 -9.37 -6.74 18.74
C ALA A 511 -10.78 -6.23 19.13
N GLN A 512 -11.17 -6.35 20.40
CA GLN A 512 -12.40 -5.78 20.93
C GLN A 512 -12.45 -4.25 20.78
N GLN A 513 -11.42 -3.52 21.23
CA GLN A 513 -11.43 -2.06 21.18
C GLN A 513 -11.44 -1.55 19.73
N TRP A 514 -10.59 -2.10 18.85
CA TRP A 514 -10.51 -1.68 17.45
C TRP A 514 -11.76 -2.07 16.66
N LEU A 515 -12.39 -3.22 16.95
CA LEU A 515 -13.69 -3.59 16.40
C LEU A 515 -14.74 -2.52 16.75
N LEU A 516 -14.86 -2.16 18.02
CA LEU A 516 -15.87 -1.20 18.47
C LEU A 516 -15.58 0.21 17.92
N MET A 517 -14.31 0.62 17.88
CA MET A 517 -13.88 1.89 17.28
C MET A 517 -14.20 1.95 15.79
N GLY A 518 -13.87 0.90 15.03
CA GLY A 518 -14.20 0.79 13.61
C GLY A 518 -15.71 0.76 13.37
N LEU A 519 -16.49 0.05 14.20
CA LEU A 519 -17.94 0.02 14.13
C LEU A 519 -18.59 1.38 14.43
N ALA A 520 -18.06 2.14 15.39
CA ALA A 520 -18.54 3.49 15.67
C ALA A 520 -18.38 4.40 14.45
N ARG A 521 -17.20 4.35 13.79
CA ARG A 521 -16.95 5.09 12.55
C ARG A 521 -17.79 4.56 11.38
N ALA A 522 -17.97 3.25 11.26
CA ALA A 522 -18.81 2.65 10.23
C ALA A 522 -20.29 3.08 10.40
N ALA A 523 -20.79 3.14 11.64
CA ALA A 523 -22.13 3.60 11.97
C ALA A 523 -22.35 5.09 11.66
N LEU A 524 -21.33 5.94 11.83
CA LEU A 524 -21.40 7.35 11.42
C LEU A 524 -21.80 7.50 9.95
N HIS A 525 -21.28 6.63 9.07
CA HIS A 525 -21.57 6.69 7.64
C HIS A 525 -22.76 5.83 7.20
N ASN A 526 -22.96 4.68 7.85
CA ASN A 526 -23.89 3.63 7.42
C ASN A 526 -24.87 3.21 8.53
N GLY A 527 -25.18 4.08 9.50
CA GLY A 527 -26.00 3.75 10.69
C GLY A 527 -27.36 3.12 10.38
N GLU A 528 -28.00 3.54 9.29
CA GLU A 528 -29.25 2.94 8.80
C GLU A 528 -29.11 1.44 8.48
N LYS A 529 -27.99 1.01 7.89
CA LYS A 529 -27.72 -0.40 7.55
C LYS A 529 -27.49 -1.26 8.80
N LEU A 530 -27.09 -0.64 9.91
CA LEU A 530 -26.82 -1.32 11.18
C LEU A 530 -28.03 -1.41 12.11
N LYS A 531 -29.19 -0.84 11.73
CA LYS A 531 -30.44 -0.98 12.50
C LYS A 531 -30.82 -2.42 12.86
N PRO A 532 -30.66 -3.43 11.97
CA PRO A 532 -30.97 -4.82 12.32
C PRO A 532 -30.17 -5.35 13.51
N ILE A 533 -28.93 -4.92 13.68
CA ILE A 533 -28.02 -5.39 14.73
C ILE A 533 -27.97 -4.49 15.98
N ARG A 534 -28.76 -3.42 15.99
CA ARG A 534 -28.81 -2.43 17.09
C ARG A 534 -28.99 -3.06 18.46
N ASN A 535 -29.89 -4.04 18.59
CA ASN A 535 -30.17 -4.67 19.89
C ASN A 535 -28.96 -5.45 20.42
N ARG A 536 -28.21 -6.11 19.54
CA ARG A 536 -26.98 -6.82 19.90
C ARG A 536 -25.89 -5.86 20.39
N ILE A 537 -25.75 -4.71 19.73
CA ILE A 537 -24.84 -3.63 20.18
C ILE A 537 -25.26 -3.09 21.55
N LEU A 538 -26.57 -2.94 21.78
CA LEU A 538 -27.10 -2.50 23.06
C LEU A 538 -26.85 -3.53 24.19
N GLU A 539 -26.95 -4.83 23.89
CA GLU A 539 -26.61 -5.91 24.81
C GLU A 539 -25.12 -5.88 25.18
N LEU A 540 -24.24 -5.68 24.20
CA LEU A 540 -22.80 -5.46 24.47
C LEU A 540 -22.58 -4.22 25.35
N ALA A 541 -23.28 -3.11 25.11
CA ALA A 541 -23.14 -1.90 25.91
C ALA A 541 -23.59 -2.05 27.38
N ARG A 542 -24.44 -3.03 27.67
CA ARG A 542 -24.92 -3.34 29.03
C ARG A 542 -23.95 -4.22 29.83
N ARG A 543 -22.89 -4.74 29.21
CA ARG A 543 -21.87 -5.54 29.87
C ARG A 543 -21.09 -4.72 30.90
N ASP A 544 -20.81 -5.33 32.05
CA ASP A 544 -20.01 -4.72 33.13
C ASP A 544 -18.52 -5.06 33.02
N ASP A 545 -18.16 -6.05 32.20
CA ASP A 545 -16.79 -6.49 31.95
C ASP A 545 -16.10 -5.72 30.81
N LEU A 546 -16.68 -4.61 30.33
CA LEU A 546 -16.06 -3.70 29.35
C LEU A 546 -15.57 -2.41 30.02
N HIS A 547 -14.35 -1.98 29.67
CA HIS A 547 -13.82 -0.70 30.13
C HIS A 547 -14.47 0.50 29.42
N VAL A 548 -14.27 1.69 29.98
CA VAL A 548 -14.93 2.94 29.55
C VAL A 548 -14.72 3.27 28.06
N ILE A 549 -13.53 3.03 27.49
CA ILE A 549 -13.27 3.31 26.06
C ILE A 549 -14.13 2.42 25.13
N ASN A 550 -14.31 1.14 25.46
CA ASN A 550 -15.23 0.27 24.71
C ASN A 550 -16.67 0.77 24.81
N LYS A 551 -17.09 1.21 26.01
CA LYS A 551 -18.41 1.82 26.23
C LYS A 551 -18.60 3.13 25.46
N LEU A 552 -17.56 3.95 25.34
CA LEU A 552 -17.57 5.17 24.54
C LEU A 552 -17.82 4.88 23.06
N HIS A 553 -17.14 3.88 22.48
CA HIS A 553 -17.36 3.52 21.08
C HIS A 553 -18.75 2.90 20.85
N LEU A 554 -19.23 2.07 21.77
CA LEU A 554 -20.61 1.54 21.73
C LEU A 554 -21.66 2.67 21.80
N LEU A 555 -21.43 3.67 22.67
CA LEU A 555 -22.25 4.87 22.79
C LEU A 555 -22.31 5.64 21.47
N ARG A 556 -21.16 5.89 20.82
CA ARG A 556 -21.10 6.54 19.51
C ARG A 556 -21.84 5.71 18.44
N CYS A 557 -21.58 4.41 18.40
CA CYS A 557 -22.22 3.52 17.44
C CYS A 557 -23.75 3.56 17.55
N LEU A 558 -24.30 3.39 18.75
CA LEU A 558 -25.75 3.48 19.00
C LEU A 558 -26.31 4.86 18.66
N LYS A 559 -25.61 5.94 19.00
CA LYS A 559 -26.00 7.32 18.66
C LYS A 559 -26.14 7.51 17.14
N HIS A 560 -25.18 7.01 16.37
CA HIS A 560 -25.22 7.11 14.90
C HIS A 560 -26.29 6.23 14.26
N ILE A 561 -26.55 5.04 14.82
CA ILE A 561 -27.67 4.18 14.38
C ILE A 561 -29.04 4.85 14.64
N ASP A 562 -29.17 5.57 15.76
CA ASP A 562 -30.42 6.23 16.16
C ASP A 562 -30.63 7.61 15.50
N ALA A 563 -29.65 8.10 14.71
CA ALA A 563 -29.69 9.34 13.93
C ALA A 563 -30.07 10.59 14.73
N ASP A 564 -29.47 10.77 15.92
CA ASP A 564 -29.67 11.94 16.81
C ASP A 564 -31.14 12.19 17.23
N LYS A 565 -32.00 11.18 17.17
CA LYS A 565 -33.29 11.23 17.89
C LYS A 565 -33.02 11.42 19.39
N SER A 566 -33.98 12.02 20.11
CA SER A 566 -33.92 12.17 21.58
C SER A 566 -33.31 10.93 22.21
N LEU A 567 -32.24 11.11 23.00
CA LEU A 567 -31.54 10.05 23.70
C LEU A 567 -32.56 9.11 24.34
N CYS A 568 -32.64 7.88 23.84
CA CYS A 568 -33.48 6.87 24.49
C CYS A 568 -32.92 6.63 25.91
N PRO A 569 -33.75 6.18 26.88
CA PRO A 569 -33.32 6.04 28.28
C PRO A 569 -32.06 5.19 28.45
N ASP A 570 -31.92 4.12 27.65
CA ASP A 570 -30.72 3.28 27.64
C ASP A 570 -29.47 4.05 27.21
N LEU A 571 -29.56 4.83 26.12
CA LEU A 571 -28.45 5.61 25.59
C LEU A 571 -28.08 6.77 26.53
N ALA A 572 -29.07 7.40 27.17
CA ALA A 572 -28.85 8.41 28.20
C ALA A 572 -28.10 7.85 29.41
N ARG A 573 -28.44 6.62 29.84
CA ARG A 573 -27.75 5.94 30.93
C ARG A 573 -26.30 5.61 30.56
N LEU A 574 -26.06 5.10 29.35
CA LEU A 574 -24.71 4.82 28.88
C LEU A 574 -23.88 6.10 28.72
N TRP A 575 -24.49 7.18 28.23
CA TRP A 575 -23.87 8.50 28.16
C TRP A 575 -23.40 8.97 29.53
N ASP A 576 -24.27 8.89 30.54
CA ASP A 576 -23.92 9.28 31.92
C ASP A 576 -22.80 8.40 32.49
N GLU A 577 -22.84 7.08 32.26
CA GLU A 577 -21.78 6.16 32.70
C GLU A 577 -20.40 6.51 32.11
N VAL A 578 -20.35 6.93 30.84
CA VAL A 578 -19.09 7.25 30.17
C VAL A 578 -18.61 8.66 30.51
N GLN A 579 -19.50 9.65 30.46
CA GLN A 579 -19.12 11.06 30.42
C GLN A 579 -19.04 11.69 31.82
N SER A 580 -19.81 11.17 32.79
CA SER A 580 -19.96 11.75 34.12
C SER A 580 -19.29 10.87 35.19
N PRO A 581 -18.24 11.34 35.87
CA PRO A 581 -17.74 10.63 37.04
C PRO A 581 -18.80 10.64 38.14
N LYS A 582 -19.22 9.45 38.61
CA LYS A 582 -20.36 9.29 39.54
C LYS A 582 -20.24 10.09 40.84
N HIS A 583 -19.01 10.25 41.34
CA HIS A 583 -18.71 10.99 42.56
C HIS A 583 -18.23 12.43 42.30
N GLY A 584 -18.32 12.90 41.05
CA GLY A 584 -17.93 14.24 40.64
C GLY A 584 -16.42 14.47 40.59
N ILE A 585 -16.05 15.74 40.42
CA ILE A 585 -14.67 16.22 40.37
C ILE A 585 -14.39 17.02 41.65
N VAL A 586 -13.27 16.75 42.32
CA VAL A 586 -12.85 17.42 43.56
C VAL A 586 -11.49 18.08 43.41
N VAL A 587 -11.30 19.25 44.01
CA VAL A 587 -10.00 19.93 44.02
C VAL A 587 -9.14 19.38 45.16
N ARG A 588 -7.93 18.90 44.82
CA ARG A 588 -6.96 18.33 45.76
C ARG A 588 -5.52 18.74 45.42
N ASP A 589 -4.79 19.22 46.42
CA ASP A 589 -3.40 19.66 46.29
C ASP A 589 -2.46 18.89 47.22
N GLY A 590 -1.19 18.73 46.82
CA GLY A 590 -0.20 17.91 47.53
C GLY A 590 -0.09 16.47 47.02
N TRP A 591 0.18 15.52 47.91
CA TRP A 591 0.29 14.10 47.60
C TRP A 591 -0.62 13.29 48.53
N PRO A 592 -1.28 12.23 48.04
CA PRO A 592 -2.03 11.33 48.90
C PRO A 592 -1.10 10.60 49.87
N ASP A 593 -1.66 10.10 50.97
CA ASP A 593 -0.90 9.29 51.92
C ASP A 593 -0.37 8.03 51.22
N ASN A 594 0.92 7.76 51.37
CA ASN A 594 1.53 6.57 50.80
C ASN A 594 1.06 5.34 51.58
N LYS A 595 0.27 4.46 50.93
CA LYS A 595 -0.15 3.18 51.53
C LYS A 595 0.79 2.07 51.09
N ASP A 596 0.97 1.08 51.96
CA ASP A 596 1.71 -0.13 51.62
C ASP A 596 0.95 -0.95 50.57
N ARG A 597 1.72 -1.59 49.70
CA ARG A 597 1.21 -2.42 48.61
C ARG A 597 0.57 -3.71 49.14
N GLN A 598 -0.60 -4.07 48.62
CA GLN A 598 -1.33 -5.29 49.01
C GLN A 598 -0.96 -6.50 48.16
N THR A 599 -0.66 -6.28 46.88
CA THR A 599 -0.31 -7.31 45.92
C THR A 599 1.15 -7.18 45.50
N ASN A 600 1.87 -8.29 45.36
CA ASN A 600 3.28 -8.25 44.91
C ASN A 600 3.38 -8.59 43.42
N PHE A 601 2.83 -7.72 42.56
CA PHE A 601 2.88 -7.90 41.11
C PHE A 601 4.01 -7.08 40.46
N GLY A 602 4.89 -7.69 39.66
CA GLY A 602 5.95 -6.92 38.99
C GLY A 602 5.43 -6.19 37.74
N PHE A 603 5.46 -4.84 37.72
CA PHE A 603 5.31 -4.07 36.49
C PHE A 603 6.68 -3.57 35.99
N GLU A 604 6.70 -3.02 34.79
CA GLU A 604 7.90 -2.36 34.29
C GLU A 604 8.03 -0.93 34.78
N TYR A 605 9.30 -0.50 34.91
CA TYR A 605 9.66 0.78 35.50
C TYR A 605 8.98 1.98 34.83
N ASP A 606 8.94 2.03 33.50
CA ASP A 606 8.32 3.16 32.78
C ASP A 606 6.79 3.14 32.91
N TYR A 607 6.17 1.95 32.90
CA TYR A 607 4.73 1.83 33.13
C TYR A 607 4.36 2.26 34.55
N GLU A 608 5.11 1.81 35.57
CA GLU A 608 4.95 2.25 36.96
C GLU A 608 5.09 3.78 37.09
N ARG A 609 6.17 4.34 36.53
CA ARG A 609 6.51 5.75 36.68
C ARG A 609 5.54 6.71 35.99
N TYR A 610 4.97 6.31 34.86
CA TYR A 610 4.12 7.21 34.06
C TYR A 610 2.66 6.80 34.09
N LYS A 611 2.31 5.55 33.74
CA LYS A 611 0.91 5.13 33.58
C LYS A 611 0.23 4.90 34.93
N ILE A 612 0.86 4.16 35.85
CA ILE A 612 0.32 3.94 37.20
C ILE A 612 0.24 5.27 37.96
N SER A 613 1.32 6.07 37.98
CA SER A 613 1.30 7.37 38.64
C SER A 613 0.25 8.34 38.05
N ASN A 614 -0.03 8.29 36.75
CA ASN A 614 -1.10 9.11 36.16
C ASN A 614 -2.49 8.68 36.64
N LEU A 615 -2.75 7.37 36.70
CA LEU A 615 -4.01 6.85 37.25
C LEU A 615 -4.16 7.21 38.74
N ALA A 616 -3.08 7.07 39.52
CA ALA A 616 -3.04 7.41 40.93
C ALA A 616 -3.39 8.89 41.17
N ARG A 617 -2.82 9.79 40.36
CA ARG A 617 -3.13 11.23 40.37
C ARG A 617 -4.58 11.51 40.02
N LEU A 618 -5.14 10.84 39.02
CA LEU A 618 -6.51 11.03 38.55
C LEU A 618 -7.53 10.77 39.66
N PHE A 619 -7.26 9.83 40.57
CA PHE A 619 -8.18 9.44 41.65
C PHE A 619 -7.72 9.82 43.06
N TRP A 620 -6.62 10.57 43.20
CA TRP A 620 -6.04 10.94 44.50
C TRP A 620 -5.73 9.75 45.42
N ILE A 621 -5.08 8.72 44.87
CA ILE A 621 -4.64 7.54 45.60
C ILE A 621 -3.12 7.38 45.49
N SER A 622 -2.52 6.56 46.35
CA SER A 622 -1.08 6.27 46.23
C SER A 622 -0.78 5.42 44.99
N ASP A 623 0.46 5.53 44.47
CA ASP A 623 0.92 4.73 43.33
C ASP A 623 0.81 3.22 43.62
N ASN A 624 1.02 2.81 44.88
CA ASN A 624 0.84 1.42 45.32
C ASN A 624 -0.62 0.96 45.22
N GLU A 625 -1.58 1.79 45.63
CA GLU A 625 -3.01 1.45 45.48
C GLU A 625 -3.40 1.35 44.01
N ALA A 626 -2.99 2.31 43.18
CA ALA A 626 -3.24 2.24 41.73
C ALA A 626 -2.63 0.99 41.11
N SER A 627 -1.42 0.61 41.55
CA SER A 627 -0.76 -0.63 41.14
C SER A 627 -1.59 -1.85 41.52
N ASP A 628 -2.08 -1.93 42.77
CA ASP A 628 -2.92 -3.03 43.26
C ASP A 628 -4.21 -3.19 42.44
N TYR A 629 -4.91 -2.08 42.12
CA TYR A 629 -6.10 -2.13 41.27
C TYR A 629 -5.82 -2.69 39.87
N ILE A 630 -4.70 -2.31 39.26
CA ILE A 630 -4.31 -2.83 37.94
C ILE A 630 -3.92 -4.30 38.04
N SER A 631 -3.18 -4.68 39.08
CA SER A 631 -2.78 -6.07 39.34
C SER A 631 -3.98 -6.99 39.58
N ASP A 632 -5.00 -6.51 40.28
CA ASP A 632 -6.24 -7.26 40.50
C ASP A 632 -6.97 -7.56 39.19
N GLU A 633 -7.06 -6.60 38.27
CA GLU A 633 -7.68 -6.84 36.95
C GLU A 633 -6.88 -7.83 36.09
N ILE A 634 -5.54 -7.81 36.15
CA ILE A 634 -4.71 -8.82 35.49
C ILE A 634 -4.92 -10.18 36.14
N THR A 635 -4.79 -10.29 37.46
CA THR A 635 -4.85 -11.57 38.20
C THR A 635 -6.24 -12.21 38.10
N LYS A 636 -7.30 -11.39 38.00
CA LYS A 636 -8.67 -11.86 37.77
C LYS A 636 -8.81 -12.65 36.47
N ARG A 637 -8.09 -12.27 35.41
CA ARG A 637 -8.14 -12.95 34.11
C ARG A 637 -7.00 -13.95 33.90
N TRP A 638 -5.83 -13.69 34.48
CA TRP A 638 -4.65 -14.54 34.45
C TRP A 638 -4.16 -14.84 35.87
N PRO A 639 -4.81 -15.76 36.61
CA PRO A 639 -4.49 -16.02 38.03
C PRO A 639 -3.09 -16.55 38.30
N SER A 640 -2.42 -17.09 37.28
CA SER A 640 -1.05 -17.61 37.37
C SER A 640 0.04 -16.56 37.21
N ALA A 641 -0.29 -15.35 36.73
CA ALA A 641 0.68 -14.29 36.50
C ALA A 641 1.00 -13.55 37.81
N ASN A 642 2.29 -13.37 38.09
CA ASN A 642 2.78 -12.61 39.25
C ASN A 642 3.59 -11.37 38.82
N LYS A 643 3.86 -11.21 37.53
CA LYS A 643 4.54 -10.05 36.95
C LYS A 643 4.26 -9.98 35.45
N ILE A 644 4.40 -8.80 34.88
CA ILE A 644 4.12 -8.57 33.46
C ILE A 644 5.08 -9.36 32.55
N SER A 645 6.30 -9.63 33.02
CA SER A 645 7.27 -10.47 32.30
C SER A 645 6.93 -11.96 32.27
N ASP A 646 5.85 -12.39 32.93
CA ASP A 646 5.33 -13.76 32.79
C ASP A 646 4.57 -13.91 31.46
N PHE A 647 4.23 -12.81 30.78
CA PHE A 647 3.65 -12.79 29.45
C PHE A 647 4.73 -12.71 28.36
N PRO A 648 4.49 -13.31 27.19
CA PRO A 648 5.42 -13.29 26.06
C PRO A 648 5.51 -11.91 25.41
N GLY A 649 6.60 -11.69 24.65
CA GLY A 649 6.93 -10.40 24.06
C GLY A 649 7.41 -9.42 25.14
N GLY A 650 8.73 -9.41 25.40
CA GLY A 650 9.31 -8.42 26.31
C GLY A 650 8.95 -7.01 25.87
N ILE A 651 8.61 -6.14 26.82
CA ILE A 651 8.22 -4.75 26.55
C ILE A 651 9.46 -4.01 26.03
N ARG A 652 9.28 -3.20 24.99
CA ARG A 652 10.41 -2.58 24.28
C ARG A 652 10.85 -1.32 25.02
N TYR A 653 12.06 -1.35 25.61
CA TYR A 653 12.63 -0.22 26.39
C TYR A 653 12.80 1.10 25.58
N ARG A 654 12.74 1.00 24.25
CA ARG A 654 12.54 2.07 23.24
C ARG A 654 12.57 1.41 21.88
N GLY A 655 11.61 1.70 21.00
CA GLY A 655 11.76 1.36 19.59
C GLY A 655 10.43 1.07 18.90
N ASP A 656 9.95 2.08 18.19
CA ASP A 656 8.80 2.04 17.29
C ASP A 656 7.43 1.90 17.98
N GLU A 657 6.83 3.06 18.30
CA GLU A 657 5.49 3.22 18.87
C GLU A 657 4.35 2.65 17.99
N ARG A 658 4.66 2.18 16.77
CA ARG A 658 3.79 1.42 15.88
C ARG A 658 3.44 0.05 16.44
N TYR A 659 4.38 -0.63 17.07
CA TYR A 659 4.18 -2.00 17.56
C TYR A 659 3.84 -2.00 19.04
N GLU A 660 2.86 -2.82 19.41
CA GLU A 660 2.49 -3.08 20.80
C GLU A 660 2.71 -4.55 21.11
N ALA A 661 3.54 -4.85 22.11
CA ALA A 661 3.77 -6.22 22.55
C ALA A 661 2.54 -6.77 23.31
N TYR A 662 2.40 -8.10 23.35
CA TYR A 662 1.28 -8.75 24.06
C TYR A 662 1.20 -8.34 25.55
N ALA A 663 2.36 -8.25 26.23
CA ALA A 663 2.46 -7.71 27.59
C ALA A 663 1.98 -6.25 27.71
N GLU A 664 2.26 -5.40 26.71
CA GLU A 664 1.86 -3.98 26.70
C GLU A 664 0.35 -3.82 26.56
N HIS A 665 -0.26 -4.63 25.69
CA HIS A 665 -1.71 -4.74 25.54
C HIS A 665 -2.40 -5.09 26.88
N ILE A 666 -1.91 -6.11 27.58
CA ILE A 666 -2.49 -6.55 28.87
C ILE A 666 -2.46 -5.43 29.90
N GLN A 667 -1.31 -4.81 30.14
CA GLN A 667 -1.20 -3.72 31.13
C GLN A 667 -2.04 -2.50 30.73
N ARG A 668 -2.13 -2.18 29.43
CA ARG A 668 -2.96 -1.06 28.94
C ARG A 668 -4.43 -1.30 29.26
N HIS A 669 -4.99 -2.44 28.86
CA HIS A 669 -6.40 -2.73 29.12
C HIS A 669 -6.72 -2.93 30.59
N ALA A 670 -5.82 -3.53 31.38
CA ALA A 670 -5.97 -3.60 32.84
C ALA A 670 -6.04 -2.21 33.48
N GLY A 671 -5.21 -1.26 33.02
CA GLY A 671 -5.27 0.15 33.42
C GLY A 671 -6.62 0.81 33.12
N LEU A 672 -7.18 0.57 31.92
CA LEU A 672 -8.50 1.06 31.54
C LEU A 672 -9.63 0.45 32.38
N HIS A 673 -9.53 -0.85 32.72
CA HIS A 673 -10.48 -1.51 33.62
C HIS A 673 -10.39 -0.94 35.04
N ALA A 674 -9.19 -0.78 35.59
CA ALA A 674 -8.96 -0.17 36.90
C ALA A 674 -9.56 1.24 36.97
N ALA A 675 -9.33 2.08 35.95
CA ALA A 675 -9.94 3.41 35.86
C ALA A 675 -11.48 3.35 35.84
N THR A 676 -12.04 2.39 35.11
CA THR A 676 -13.50 2.15 35.03
C THR A 676 -14.09 1.71 36.37
N THR A 677 -13.35 0.94 37.17
CA THR A 677 -13.74 0.54 38.52
C THR A 677 -13.64 1.70 39.50
N LEU A 678 -12.54 2.47 39.45
CA LEU A 678 -12.28 3.61 40.34
C LEU A 678 -13.30 4.73 40.16
N VAL A 679 -13.66 5.10 38.92
CA VAL A 679 -14.63 6.19 38.67
C VAL A 679 -16.03 5.92 39.22
N LYS A 680 -16.38 4.64 39.45
CA LYS A 680 -17.66 4.22 40.04
C LYS A 680 -17.70 4.35 41.57
N SER A 681 -16.55 4.48 42.22
CA SER A 681 -16.41 4.44 43.69
C SER A 681 -15.70 5.66 44.29
N MET A 682 -14.94 6.40 43.48
CA MET A 682 -14.08 7.51 43.90
C MET A 682 -14.35 8.77 43.06
N PRO A 683 -14.17 9.97 43.63
CA PRO A 683 -14.19 11.20 42.86
C PRO A 683 -12.90 11.35 42.03
N VAL A 684 -13.00 12.07 40.92
CA VAL A 684 -11.84 12.44 40.09
C VAL A 684 -11.19 13.70 40.66
N ALA A 685 -9.87 13.72 40.74
CA ALA A 685 -9.12 14.81 41.33
C ALA A 685 -8.63 15.83 40.29
N ARG A 686 -8.72 17.11 40.63
CA ARG A 686 -8.15 18.24 39.88
C ARG A 686 -7.23 19.04 40.79
N ARG A 687 -6.13 19.60 40.28
CA ARG A 687 -5.26 20.50 41.06
C ARG A 687 -5.86 21.90 41.13
N SER A 688 -5.54 22.66 42.17
CA SER A 688 -6.06 24.04 42.30
C SER A 688 -5.48 25.01 41.28
N TYR A 689 -4.32 24.70 40.72
CA TYR A 689 -3.67 25.50 39.67
C TYR A 689 -4.10 25.09 38.25
N ASP A 690 -4.85 24.01 38.10
CA ASP A 690 -5.47 23.65 36.82
C ASP A 690 -6.60 24.62 36.51
N TRP A 691 -6.94 24.78 35.23
CA TRP A 691 -8.01 25.69 34.83
C TRP A 691 -9.36 25.18 35.32
N ASP A 692 -10.24 26.07 35.77
CA ASP A 692 -11.54 25.68 36.35
C ASP A 692 -12.47 24.96 35.36
N ASP A 693 -12.28 25.17 34.05
CA ASP A 693 -13.02 24.49 32.99
C ASP A 693 -12.38 23.16 32.56
N LEU A 694 -11.18 22.83 33.07
CA LEU A 694 -10.53 21.55 32.81
C LEU A 694 -11.28 20.43 33.52
N ASN A 695 -11.63 19.39 32.76
CA ASN A 695 -12.23 18.16 33.26
C ASN A 695 -11.20 17.01 33.12
N PRO A 696 -10.51 16.62 34.21
CA PRO A 696 -9.45 15.60 34.15
C PRO A 696 -9.95 14.22 33.68
N TRP A 697 -11.22 13.88 33.92
CA TRP A 697 -11.81 12.63 33.43
C TRP A 697 -11.93 12.64 31.90
N GLN A 698 -12.35 13.77 31.34
CA GLN A 698 -12.44 13.94 29.90
C GLN A 698 -11.07 13.95 29.24
N GLU A 699 -10.08 14.61 29.86
CA GLU A 699 -8.70 14.58 29.39
C GLU A 699 -8.11 13.15 29.38
N PHE A 700 -8.40 12.36 30.43
CA PHE A 700 -8.04 10.93 30.47
C PHE A 700 -8.68 10.14 29.32
N ILE A 701 -9.98 10.32 29.08
CA ILE A 701 -10.67 9.65 27.97
C ILE A 701 -10.09 10.09 26.61
N GLU A 702 -9.87 11.39 26.42
CA GLU A 702 -9.31 11.95 25.18
C GLU A 702 -7.90 11.42 24.86
N GLY A 703 -7.10 11.11 25.89
CA GLY A 703 -5.79 10.50 25.71
C GLY A 703 -5.80 9.04 25.28
N GLU A 704 -6.93 8.34 25.42
CA GLU A 704 -7.10 6.91 25.09
C GLU A 704 -8.10 6.68 23.94
N ASP A 705 -8.57 7.76 23.31
CA ASP A 705 -9.56 7.78 22.23
C ASP A 705 -8.98 8.44 20.96
N VAL A 706 -9.76 8.48 19.88
CA VAL A 706 -9.42 9.21 18.64
C VAL A 706 -9.52 10.72 18.81
N SER A 707 -8.81 11.46 17.95
CA SER A 707 -8.57 12.90 18.10
C SER A 707 -9.84 13.77 18.09
N PHE A 708 -10.91 13.32 17.39
CA PHE A 708 -12.18 14.04 17.30
C PHE A 708 -13.28 13.36 18.13
N ARG A 709 -13.99 14.18 18.92
CA ARG A 709 -15.01 13.69 19.87
C ARG A 709 -16.20 12.98 19.23
N ASP A 710 -16.46 13.23 17.95
CA ASP A 710 -17.52 12.56 17.19
C ASP A 710 -17.12 11.14 16.74
N GLY A 711 -15.86 10.72 16.94
CA GLY A 711 -15.36 9.41 16.55
C GLY A 711 -14.76 9.36 15.14
N THR A 712 -14.69 10.49 14.44
CA THR A 712 -13.94 10.60 13.17
C THR A 712 -12.43 10.59 13.43
N TRP A 713 -11.66 10.12 12.45
CA TRP A 713 -10.21 9.96 12.58
C TRP A 713 -9.46 11.11 11.92
N LEU A 714 -8.21 11.36 12.31
CA LEU A 714 -7.33 12.33 11.63
C LEU A 714 -7.27 12.10 10.11
N SER A 715 -7.32 10.84 9.66
CA SER A 715 -7.35 10.48 8.23
C SER A 715 -8.58 11.02 7.49
N ASP A 716 -9.74 11.12 8.16
CA ASP A 716 -11.01 11.60 7.59
C ASP A 716 -10.97 13.11 7.33
N HIS A 717 -10.12 13.80 8.10
CA HIS A 717 -10.01 15.23 8.08
C HIS A 717 -8.86 15.74 7.21
N LYS A 718 -8.27 14.89 6.36
CA LYS A 718 -7.26 15.28 5.37
C LYS A 718 -7.84 15.97 4.14
N ASP A 719 -6.99 16.73 3.46
CA ASP A 719 -7.24 17.31 2.14
C ASP A 719 -6.43 16.54 1.08
N GLN A 720 -6.81 16.71 -0.19
CA GLN A 720 -6.00 16.20 -1.29
C GLN A 720 -4.68 16.96 -1.35
N VAL A 721 -3.57 16.26 -1.58
CA VAL A 721 -2.24 16.88 -1.74
C VAL A 721 -2.32 17.96 -2.83
N PRO A 722 -2.06 19.24 -2.53
CA PRO A 722 -2.16 20.34 -3.49
C PRO A 722 -1.20 20.17 -4.67
N ALA A 723 -1.53 20.78 -5.82
CA ALA A 723 -0.70 20.69 -7.02
C ALA A 723 0.74 21.17 -6.78
N GLN A 724 0.88 22.25 -6.00
CA GLN A 724 2.16 22.87 -5.63
C GLN A 724 3.07 21.92 -4.85
N ALA A 725 2.49 21.04 -4.04
CA ALA A 725 3.23 20.05 -3.27
C ALA A 725 3.71 18.86 -4.12
N ARG A 726 3.19 18.70 -5.33
CA ARG A 726 3.58 17.67 -6.30
C ARG A 726 4.61 18.17 -7.31
N GLU A 727 4.99 19.44 -7.24
CA GLU A 727 5.96 20.05 -8.15
C GLU A 727 7.39 19.64 -7.82
N TYR A 728 8.20 19.49 -8.87
CA TYR A 728 9.65 19.31 -8.76
C TYR A 728 10.32 20.68 -8.72
N LEU A 729 11.20 20.90 -7.73
CA LEU A 729 11.86 22.19 -7.46
C LEU A 729 13.36 22.20 -7.70
N LEU A 730 13.97 21.03 -7.95
CA LEU A 730 15.36 20.92 -8.38
C LEU A 730 15.48 21.03 -9.91
N GLY A 731 16.46 21.81 -10.36
CA GLY A 731 16.87 21.93 -11.76
C GLY A 731 17.98 20.95 -12.13
N GLU A 732 18.69 21.25 -13.23
CA GLU A 732 19.84 20.46 -13.66
C GLU A 732 20.97 20.53 -12.64
N ARG A 733 21.51 19.36 -12.26
CA ARG A 733 22.68 19.25 -11.39
C ARG A 733 23.90 19.88 -12.05
N LYS A 734 24.73 20.53 -11.24
CA LYS A 734 26.05 21.03 -11.67
C LYS A 734 27.14 20.16 -11.07
N GLY A 735 27.56 19.14 -11.81
CA GLY A 735 28.41 18.08 -11.25
C GLY A 735 27.66 17.33 -10.16
N ASN A 736 28.20 17.31 -8.95
CA ASN A 736 27.57 16.70 -7.77
C ASN A 736 26.74 17.69 -6.95
N GLU A 737 26.60 18.95 -7.38
CA GLU A 737 25.83 19.95 -6.64
C GLU A 737 24.37 19.98 -7.08
N GLU A 738 23.47 19.81 -6.11
CA GLU A 738 22.04 20.05 -6.32
C GLU A 738 21.79 21.54 -6.56
N ALA A 739 20.92 21.85 -7.52
CA ALA A 739 20.55 23.23 -7.83
C ALA A 739 19.02 23.38 -7.81
N LEU A 740 18.53 24.43 -7.14
CA LEU A 740 17.13 24.83 -7.26
C LEU A 740 16.83 25.38 -8.65
N LEU A 741 15.58 25.28 -9.09
CA LEU A 741 15.10 25.95 -10.29
C LEU A 741 15.30 27.47 -10.22
N GLY A 742 15.31 28.12 -11.38
CA GLY A 742 15.35 29.58 -11.48
C GLY A 742 14.23 30.23 -10.66
N GLN A 743 14.53 31.35 -10.01
CA GLN A 743 13.67 32.00 -9.01
C GLN A 743 12.22 32.20 -9.45
N GLU A 744 11.99 32.69 -10.67
CA GLU A 744 10.65 32.93 -11.20
C GLU A 744 9.82 31.64 -11.30
N LEU A 745 10.43 30.57 -11.83
CA LEU A 745 9.78 29.27 -11.95
C LEU A 745 9.54 28.63 -10.58
N LEU A 746 10.49 28.77 -9.66
CA LEU A 746 10.39 28.29 -8.29
C LEU A 746 9.17 28.91 -7.59
N PHE A 747 9.03 30.24 -7.64
CA PHE A 747 7.91 30.96 -7.02
C PHE A 747 6.58 30.64 -7.67
N ARG A 748 6.54 30.53 -9.01
CA ARG A 748 5.33 30.12 -9.73
C ARG A 748 4.85 28.74 -9.28
N LYS A 749 5.76 27.76 -9.17
CA LYS A 749 5.44 26.37 -8.77
C LYS A 749 4.89 26.25 -7.36
N ILE A 750 5.29 27.15 -6.44
CA ILE A 750 4.77 27.16 -5.07
C ILE A 750 3.56 28.10 -4.86
N GLY A 751 2.95 28.60 -5.94
CA GLY A 751 1.69 29.36 -5.89
C GLY A 751 1.81 30.89 -5.90
N PHE A 752 3.01 31.45 -6.11
CA PHE A 752 3.20 32.89 -6.37
C PHE A 752 3.16 33.15 -7.88
N THR A 753 1.98 33.04 -8.48
CA THR A 753 1.75 33.17 -9.92
C THR A 753 1.27 34.57 -10.31
N GLU A 754 1.65 35.05 -11.49
CA GLU A 754 1.15 36.33 -12.03
C GLU A 754 -0.20 36.20 -12.76
N SER A 755 -0.71 34.97 -12.93
CA SER A 755 -1.97 34.71 -13.64
C SER A 755 -3.17 35.26 -12.86
N GLU A 756 -4.09 35.93 -13.57
CA GLU A 756 -5.39 36.36 -13.02
C GLU A 756 -6.34 35.18 -12.75
N GLU A 757 -6.08 34.00 -13.34
CA GLU A 757 -6.88 32.78 -13.14
C GLU A 757 -6.63 32.11 -11.77
N ASP A 758 -5.47 32.37 -11.15
CA ASP A 758 -5.15 31.86 -9.81
C ASP A 758 -5.61 32.86 -8.74
N HIS A 759 -6.80 32.62 -8.18
CA HIS A 759 -7.38 33.51 -7.17
C HIS A 759 -6.80 33.35 -5.76
N LEU A 760 -5.91 32.39 -5.52
CA LEU A 760 -5.34 32.10 -4.20
C LEU A 760 -3.86 32.49 -4.12
N LEU A 761 -3.44 32.93 -2.93
CA LEU A 761 -2.05 33.24 -2.58
C LEU A 761 -1.68 32.54 -1.26
N PRO A 762 -0.55 31.83 -1.16
CA PRO A 762 -0.18 31.16 0.09
C PRO A 762 0.29 32.18 1.12
N LEU A 763 -0.32 32.18 2.31
CA LEU A 763 0.09 32.98 3.47
C LEU A 763 1.06 32.20 4.37
N TYR A 764 0.84 30.91 4.49
CA TYR A 764 1.67 30.01 5.28
C TYR A 764 1.69 28.65 4.61
N GLY A 765 2.78 27.92 4.77
CA GLY A 765 2.78 26.51 4.47
C GLY A 765 4.11 25.85 4.72
N TYR A 766 4.08 24.53 4.83
CA TYR A 766 5.28 23.71 4.82
C TYR A 766 4.95 22.37 4.20
N TRP A 767 5.91 21.78 3.47
CA TRP A 767 5.81 20.43 2.91
C TRP A 767 7.17 20.00 2.35
N THR A 768 7.29 18.72 1.99
CA THR A 768 8.43 18.19 1.25
C THR A 768 7.98 17.82 -0.16
N THR A 769 8.70 18.27 -1.18
CA THR A 769 8.39 17.94 -2.59
C THR A 769 8.88 16.54 -2.97
N PRO A 770 8.39 15.95 -4.08
CA PRO A 770 8.80 14.61 -4.52
C PRO A 770 10.29 14.45 -4.79
N ASP A 771 11.02 15.55 -4.98
CA ASP A 771 12.47 15.58 -5.17
C ASP A 771 13.28 15.94 -3.91
N GLY A 772 12.64 15.93 -2.75
CA GLY A 772 13.27 16.06 -1.45
C GLY A 772 13.55 17.51 -1.03
N VAL A 773 12.90 18.51 -1.64
CA VAL A 773 13.03 19.91 -1.23
C VAL A 773 11.98 20.21 -0.17
N HIS A 774 12.43 20.53 1.05
CA HIS A 774 11.59 21.09 2.09
C HIS A 774 11.26 22.54 1.74
N VAL A 775 9.97 22.83 1.67
CA VAL A 775 9.44 24.17 1.44
C VAL A 775 8.85 24.68 2.74
N ARG A 776 9.16 25.93 3.11
CA ARG A 776 8.51 26.63 4.22
C ARG A 776 8.18 28.06 3.82
N ILE A 777 6.91 28.42 3.97
CA ILE A 777 6.33 29.73 3.74
C ILE A 777 5.81 30.23 5.08
N THR A 778 6.25 31.42 5.49
CA THR A 778 5.71 32.09 6.68
C THR A 778 5.49 33.54 6.37
N SER A 779 4.37 34.11 6.80
CA SER A 779 4.07 35.53 6.61
C SER A 779 3.77 36.25 7.92
N ALA A 780 4.01 37.55 7.90
CA ALA A 780 3.72 38.46 8.99
C ALA A 780 3.25 39.82 8.43
N ILE A 781 2.70 40.66 9.30
CA ILE A 781 2.20 41.98 8.95
C ILE A 781 3.30 43.03 9.15
N VAL A 782 3.39 43.99 8.24
CA VAL A 782 4.24 45.18 8.38
C VAL A 782 3.44 46.45 8.08
N VAL A 783 3.78 47.55 8.75
CA VAL A 783 3.26 48.87 8.40
C VAL A 783 3.77 49.24 7.01
N GLU A 784 2.87 49.68 6.13
CA GLU A 784 3.20 50.00 4.73
C GLU A 784 4.34 51.04 4.61
N ARG A 785 4.30 52.05 5.49
CA ARG A 785 5.35 53.08 5.57
C ARG A 785 6.67 52.48 6.04
N GLY A 786 7.65 52.46 5.13
CA GLY A 786 9.00 51.95 5.40
C GLY A 786 9.13 50.43 5.26
N ALA A 787 8.10 49.72 4.80
CA ALA A 787 8.10 48.26 4.63
C ALA A 787 9.29 47.76 3.79
N VAL A 788 9.59 48.41 2.65
CA VAL A 788 10.72 48.04 1.78
C VAL A 788 12.04 48.07 2.53
N LYS A 789 12.32 49.14 3.29
CA LYS A 789 13.56 49.28 4.05
C LYS A 789 13.68 48.21 5.15
N ARG A 790 12.57 47.88 5.81
CA ARG A 790 12.53 46.80 6.82
C ARG A 790 12.76 45.43 6.21
N CYS A 791 12.15 45.12 5.07
CA CYS A 791 12.34 43.84 4.38
C CYS A 791 13.78 43.69 3.86
N GLN A 792 14.36 44.74 3.29
CA GLN A 792 15.76 44.75 2.86
C GLN A 792 16.75 44.59 4.02
N ALA A 793 16.44 45.14 5.20
CA ALA A 793 17.24 44.92 6.39
C ALA A 793 17.10 43.47 6.88
N PHE A 794 15.88 42.94 6.93
CA PHE A 794 15.60 41.56 7.32
C PHE A 794 16.31 40.54 6.42
N ALA A 795 16.33 40.75 5.10
CA ALA A 795 17.02 39.90 4.13
C ALA A 795 18.56 39.79 4.34
N LYS A 796 19.15 40.68 5.15
CA LYS A 796 20.61 40.70 5.43
C LYS A 796 20.97 40.07 6.78
N ILE A 797 19.99 39.70 7.59
CA ILE A 797 20.18 39.11 8.92
C ILE A 797 20.73 37.67 8.77
N PRO A 798 21.60 37.20 9.69
CA PRO A 798 22.07 35.81 9.72
C PRO A 798 20.95 34.81 10.06
N ASP A 799 21.17 33.54 9.73
CA ASP A 799 20.15 32.48 9.81
C ASP A 799 19.52 32.30 11.20
N HIS A 800 20.32 32.34 12.27
CA HIS A 800 19.85 32.13 13.65
C HIS A 800 18.85 33.19 14.13
N ASP A 801 18.88 34.39 13.52
CA ASP A 801 17.96 35.49 13.81
C ASP A 801 16.84 35.63 12.75
N PHE A 802 16.82 34.72 11.76
CA PHE A 802 15.97 34.84 10.57
C PHE A 802 14.58 34.21 10.78
N TRP A 803 13.74 34.87 11.57
CA TRP A 803 12.38 34.38 11.86
C TRP A 803 11.33 35.49 11.89
N LEU A 804 10.11 35.16 11.44
CA LEU A 804 8.94 36.04 11.48
C LEU A 804 8.05 35.70 12.67
N PRO A 805 7.43 36.69 13.33
CA PRO A 805 6.57 36.42 14.48
C PRO A 805 5.27 35.70 14.08
N SER A 806 4.84 34.76 14.92
CA SER A 806 3.55 34.07 14.88
C SER A 806 2.78 34.30 16.19
N PHE A 807 1.49 33.96 16.21
CA PHE A 807 0.73 33.89 17.46
C PHE A 807 1.23 32.73 18.34
N GLY A 808 1.05 32.86 19.66
CA GLY A 808 1.35 31.76 20.60
C GLY A 808 0.38 30.59 20.42
N SER A 809 0.64 29.48 21.13
CA SER A 809 -0.15 28.24 21.05
C SER A 809 -1.65 28.45 21.30
N ASN A 810 -2.00 29.36 22.20
CA ASN A 810 -3.38 29.77 22.51
C ASN A 810 -4.02 30.75 21.50
N GLY A 811 -3.32 31.08 20.41
CA GLY A 811 -3.80 32.01 19.39
C GLY A 811 -3.79 33.49 19.81
N LEU A 812 -3.19 33.81 20.97
CA LEU A 812 -3.03 35.16 21.47
C LEU A 812 -1.62 35.69 21.21
N VAL A 813 -1.49 37.02 21.22
CA VAL A 813 -0.18 37.67 21.12
C VAL A 813 0.58 37.41 22.40
N ASP A 814 1.82 36.93 22.26
CA ASP A 814 2.74 36.78 23.38
C ASP A 814 2.97 38.15 24.04
N ARG A 815 2.52 38.30 25.29
CA ARG A 815 2.62 39.54 26.08
C ARG A 815 4.05 39.85 26.51
N HIS A 816 4.94 38.85 26.46
CA HIS A 816 6.35 38.97 26.80
C HIS A 816 7.25 39.17 25.57
N ALA A 817 6.69 39.09 24.36
CA ALA A 817 7.43 39.34 23.14
C ALA A 817 7.91 40.80 23.08
N GLN A 818 9.21 40.99 22.87
CA GLN A 818 9.77 42.32 22.61
C GLN A 818 9.12 42.94 21.36
N LYS A 819 9.08 44.28 21.33
CA LYS A 819 8.47 45.04 20.22
C LYS A 819 9.25 44.79 18.92
N LYS A 820 8.72 43.93 18.05
CA LYS A 820 9.35 43.54 16.78
C LYS A 820 9.02 44.51 15.65
N SER A 821 9.81 44.41 14.57
CA SER A 821 9.59 45.20 13.34
C SER A 821 8.37 44.76 12.52
N PHE A 822 7.83 43.58 12.85
CA PHE A 822 6.72 42.89 12.20
C PHE A 822 5.70 42.44 13.25
N ASP A 823 4.43 42.44 12.89
CA ASP A 823 3.31 42.00 13.73
C ASP A 823 2.91 40.57 13.31
N PRO A 824 2.55 39.66 14.25
CA PRO A 824 2.17 38.28 13.91
C PRO A 824 0.88 38.22 13.08
N LEU A 825 0.81 37.26 12.16
CA LEU A 825 -0.36 37.01 11.31
C LEU A 825 -0.91 35.59 11.50
N ILE A 826 -0.01 34.61 11.43
CA ILE A 826 -0.33 33.18 11.40
C ILE A 826 -0.40 32.61 12.82
N TRP A 827 -1.40 31.77 13.04
CA TRP A 827 -1.52 30.91 14.21
C TRP A 827 -1.54 29.45 13.74
N THR A 828 -0.60 28.68 14.27
CA THR A 828 -0.58 27.21 14.21
C THR A 828 -0.99 26.71 15.59
N PRO A 829 -2.24 26.23 15.76
CA PRO A 829 -2.69 25.68 17.03
C PRO A 829 -1.78 24.55 17.50
N GLU A 830 -1.64 24.41 18.81
CA GLU A 830 -1.08 23.22 19.43
C GLU A 830 -2.22 22.54 20.18
N LYS A 831 -2.42 21.24 19.95
CA LYS A 831 -3.40 20.43 20.65
C LYS A 831 -2.69 19.24 21.28
N TYR A 832 -2.88 19.06 22.58
CA TYR A 832 -2.39 17.91 23.34
C TYR A 832 -3.45 17.50 24.37
N PRO A 833 -3.69 16.19 24.57
CA PRO A 833 -3.14 15.09 23.77
C PRO A 833 -3.71 15.07 22.34
N ILE A 834 -2.95 14.47 21.42
CA ILE A 834 -3.48 13.99 20.14
C ILE A 834 -4.00 12.58 20.40
N GLY A 835 -5.12 12.21 19.77
CA GLY A 835 -5.71 10.88 19.98
C GLY A 835 -4.82 9.77 19.43
N ILE A 836 -5.19 8.52 19.76
CA ILE A 836 -4.42 7.33 19.36
C ILE A 836 -4.30 7.15 17.84
N ASP A 837 -5.16 7.84 17.08
CA ASP A 837 -5.17 7.90 15.62
C ASP A 837 -4.01 8.71 15.02
N GLU A 838 -3.16 9.37 15.82
CA GLU A 838 -1.87 9.90 15.35
C GLU A 838 -0.98 8.81 14.73
N ARG A 839 -1.15 7.57 15.21
CA ARG A 839 -0.39 6.39 14.79
C ARG A 839 -1.09 5.59 13.68
N ASP A 840 -2.13 6.13 13.07
CA ASP A 840 -2.65 5.60 11.82
C ASP A 840 -1.70 5.98 10.68
N GLU A 841 -1.34 5.02 9.82
CA GLU A 841 -0.42 5.22 8.70
C GLU A 841 -0.85 6.41 7.82
N TRP A 842 -2.15 6.62 7.67
CA TRP A 842 -2.71 7.67 6.81
C TRP A 842 -3.09 8.95 7.56
N ALA A 843 -2.76 9.09 8.83
CA ALA A 843 -3.09 10.28 9.61
C ALA A 843 -2.10 11.43 9.44
N THR A 844 -2.59 12.64 9.73
CA THR A 844 -1.75 13.83 9.93
C THR A 844 -2.28 14.62 11.13
N LYS A 845 -1.39 15.05 12.02
CA LYS A 845 -1.78 15.89 13.17
C LYS A 845 -2.32 17.25 12.74
N ASN A 846 -1.90 17.72 11.57
CA ASN A 846 -2.38 18.98 11.00
C ASN A 846 -3.90 18.99 10.78
N ALA A 847 -4.55 17.83 10.70
CA ALA A 847 -6.00 17.74 10.61
C ALA A 847 -6.71 18.40 11.79
N ILE A 848 -6.10 18.34 12.99
CA ILE A 848 -6.66 18.96 14.21
C ILE A 848 -5.93 20.25 14.63
N THR A 849 -4.75 20.51 14.07
CA THR A 849 -3.94 21.71 14.31
C THR A 849 -3.82 22.61 13.07
N ARG A 850 -4.89 22.72 12.28
CA ARG A 850 -4.89 23.45 11.00
C ARG A 850 -4.37 24.88 11.14
N PRO A 851 -3.43 25.33 10.26
CA PRO A 851 -2.96 26.70 10.27
C PRO A 851 -4.10 27.66 9.91
N LYS A 852 -4.19 28.78 10.63
CA LYS A 852 -5.21 29.81 10.47
C LYS A 852 -4.68 31.18 10.89
N LEU A 853 -5.48 32.23 10.75
CA LEU A 853 -5.11 33.54 11.31
C LEU A 853 -5.33 33.57 12.83
N GLY A 854 -4.58 34.42 13.53
CA GLY A 854 -4.75 34.60 14.97
C GLY A 854 -6.18 35.01 15.36
N LEU A 855 -6.64 34.59 16.55
CA LEU A 855 -8.02 34.79 17.02
C LEU A 855 -8.47 36.26 16.94
N ALA A 856 -7.60 37.18 17.37
CA ALA A 856 -7.88 38.61 17.32
C ALA A 856 -8.04 39.14 15.88
N ILE A 857 -7.26 38.59 14.93
CA ILE A 857 -7.33 38.98 13.52
C ILE A 857 -8.62 38.45 12.89
N ASN A 858 -8.94 37.16 13.09
CA ASN A 858 -10.20 36.58 12.62
C ASN A 858 -11.42 37.39 13.09
N LYS A 859 -11.42 37.78 14.37
CA LYS A 859 -12.49 38.59 14.95
C LYS A 859 -12.57 40.00 14.34
N VAL A 860 -11.44 40.69 14.15
CA VAL A 860 -11.40 42.03 13.56
C VAL A 860 -11.83 42.01 12.09
N LEU A 861 -11.49 40.95 11.35
CA LEU A 861 -11.83 40.79 9.94
C LEU A 861 -13.23 40.19 9.72
N GLY A 862 -13.93 39.80 10.79
CA GLY A 862 -15.28 39.21 10.72
C GLY A 862 -15.31 37.89 9.94
N LEU A 863 -14.27 37.07 10.08
CA LEU A 863 -14.16 35.79 9.39
C LEU A 863 -14.86 34.67 10.18
N ALA A 864 -15.66 33.87 9.48
CA ALA A 864 -16.30 32.67 10.03
C ALA A 864 -15.80 31.41 9.31
N SER A 865 -15.42 30.38 10.05
CA SER A 865 -15.01 29.07 9.51
C SER A 865 -16.21 28.16 9.27
N ASP A 866 -16.02 27.15 8.42
CA ASP A 866 -16.81 25.93 8.43
C ASP A 866 -16.45 25.01 9.62
N ASP A 867 -17.24 23.96 9.84
CA ASP A 867 -17.10 23.03 10.99
C ASP A 867 -15.73 22.34 11.03
N GLY A 868 -15.12 22.11 9.87
CA GLY A 868 -13.80 21.47 9.74
C GLY A 868 -12.62 22.45 9.71
N GLU A 869 -12.85 23.76 9.89
CA GLU A 869 -11.84 24.81 9.76
C GLU A 869 -11.01 24.68 8.46
N ARG A 870 -11.68 24.34 7.35
CA ARG A 870 -11.09 24.25 6.02
C ARG A 870 -11.23 25.54 5.26
N ASN A 871 -12.35 26.23 5.41
CA ASN A 871 -12.65 27.47 4.67
C ASN A 871 -13.15 28.56 5.61
N TRP A 872 -12.63 29.77 5.44
CA TRP A 872 -13.13 30.97 6.11
C TRP A 872 -13.80 31.88 5.12
N ARG A 873 -14.96 32.40 5.51
CA ARG A 873 -15.75 33.33 4.71
C ARG A 873 -15.85 34.68 5.40
N ASP A 874 -15.88 35.74 4.59
CA ASP A 874 -16.11 37.10 5.06
C ASP A 874 -17.59 37.34 5.39
N ALA A 875 -17.92 38.54 5.87
CA ALA A 875 -19.30 38.93 6.20
C ALA A 875 -20.26 38.86 5.00
N SER A 876 -19.76 38.90 3.77
CA SER A 876 -20.54 38.73 2.53
C SER A 876 -20.67 37.27 2.09
N ARG A 877 -20.17 36.32 2.90
CA ARG A 877 -20.07 34.88 2.63
C ARG A 877 -19.14 34.51 1.48
N ASN A 878 -18.28 35.41 1.03
CA ASN A 878 -17.26 35.11 0.03
C ASN A 878 -16.08 34.39 0.68
N LEU A 879 -15.43 33.48 -0.06
CA LEU A 879 -14.23 32.79 0.42
C LEU A 879 -13.11 33.80 0.67
N ALA A 880 -12.54 33.78 1.86
CA ALA A 880 -11.43 34.63 2.28
C ALA A 880 -10.15 33.81 2.44
N LEU A 881 -10.24 32.67 3.14
CA LEU A 881 -9.10 31.78 3.40
C LEU A 881 -9.48 30.33 3.15
N LYS A 882 -8.49 29.53 2.77
CA LYS A 882 -8.59 28.07 2.66
C LYS A 882 -7.38 27.42 3.31
N SER A 883 -7.59 26.49 4.24
CA SER A 883 -6.53 25.72 4.89
C SER A 883 -6.57 24.29 4.36
N GLU A 884 -5.48 23.84 3.75
CA GLU A 884 -5.30 22.49 3.23
C GLU A 884 -4.22 21.78 4.03
N VAL A 885 -4.49 20.56 4.49
CA VAL A 885 -3.55 19.74 5.26
C VAL A 885 -3.53 18.30 4.77
N TRP A 886 -2.36 17.70 4.71
CA TRP A 886 -2.16 16.34 4.26
C TRP A 886 -0.94 15.73 4.94
N GLY A 887 -0.81 14.40 4.87
CA GLY A 887 0.36 13.70 5.36
C GLY A 887 0.13 12.21 5.55
N GLU A 888 1.20 11.46 5.67
CA GLU A 888 1.20 10.01 5.88
C GLU A 888 2.53 9.56 6.49
N TRP A 889 2.57 8.40 7.11
CA TRP A 889 3.79 7.78 7.59
C TRP A 889 4.55 7.13 6.44
N GLN A 890 5.76 7.61 6.15
CA GLN A 890 6.60 7.09 5.06
C GLN A 890 7.82 6.36 5.60
N PRO A 891 8.28 5.29 4.92
CA PRO A 891 9.57 4.67 5.21
C PRO A 891 10.70 5.69 5.12
N ASP A 892 11.60 5.65 6.08
CA ASP A 892 12.82 6.46 6.08
C ASP A 892 13.86 5.79 5.18
N ALA A 893 14.26 6.48 4.11
CA ALA A 893 15.27 5.99 3.17
C ALA A 893 16.67 5.89 3.82
N ASP A 894 16.95 6.71 4.84
CA ASP A 894 18.27 6.80 5.48
C ASP A 894 18.39 5.87 6.71
N ALA A 895 17.27 5.35 7.22
CA ALA A 895 17.24 4.45 8.37
C ALA A 895 16.32 3.24 8.10
N ARG A 896 16.92 2.09 7.79
CA ARG A 896 16.22 0.82 7.59
C ARG A 896 15.37 0.49 8.83
N GLY A 897 14.06 0.38 8.64
CA GLY A 897 13.08 0.11 9.72
C GLY A 897 12.57 1.35 10.45
N SER A 898 13.08 2.55 10.15
CA SER A 898 12.53 3.82 10.65
C SER A 898 11.44 4.33 9.70
N ARG A 899 10.43 5.01 10.24
CA ARG A 899 9.43 5.75 9.47
C ARG A 899 9.34 7.16 10.03
N TYR A 900 8.97 8.10 9.18
CA TYR A 900 8.71 9.48 9.58
C TYR A 900 7.36 9.93 9.05
N GLN A 901 6.73 10.85 9.78
CA GLN A 901 5.47 11.46 9.36
C GLN A 901 5.78 12.54 8.32
N ASN A 902 5.51 12.25 7.05
CA ASN A 902 5.64 13.24 5.98
C ASN A 902 4.34 14.05 5.91
N GLU A 903 4.39 15.28 6.42
CA GLU A 903 3.22 16.14 6.51
C GLU A 903 3.38 17.43 5.73
N GLY A 904 2.25 17.98 5.29
CA GLY A 904 2.19 19.29 4.70
C GLY A 904 0.92 20.04 5.06
N ALA A 905 1.05 21.37 5.07
CA ALA A 905 -0.06 22.27 5.27
C ALA A 905 0.13 23.53 4.43
N ILE A 906 -0.94 24.10 3.89
CA ILE A 906 -0.96 25.43 3.27
C ILE A 906 -2.19 26.19 3.72
N LEU A 907 -1.98 27.43 4.19
CA LEU A 907 -3.05 28.41 4.37
C LEU A 907 -3.03 29.39 3.18
N TRP A 908 -4.08 29.34 2.38
CA TRP A 908 -4.33 30.21 1.25
C TRP A 908 -5.19 31.41 1.64
N ALA A 909 -4.99 32.53 0.95
CA ALA A 909 -5.88 33.67 0.95
C ALA A 909 -6.38 33.99 -0.45
N GLU A 910 -7.65 34.35 -0.57
CA GLU A 910 -8.22 34.90 -1.80
C GLU A 910 -7.60 36.28 -2.07
N ARG A 911 -7.04 36.46 -3.27
CA ARG A 911 -6.24 37.64 -3.63
C ARG A 911 -7.02 38.93 -3.53
N GLY A 912 -8.25 38.96 -4.04
CA GLY A 912 -9.10 40.15 -4.00
C GLY A 912 -9.47 40.57 -2.57
N TRP A 913 -9.83 39.62 -1.72
CA TRP A 913 -10.08 39.81 -0.30
C TRP A 913 -8.83 40.31 0.42
N LEU A 914 -7.68 39.69 0.14
CA LEU A 914 -6.41 40.06 0.75
C LEU A 914 -6.03 41.50 0.38
N ASP A 915 -6.16 41.88 -0.89
CA ASP A 915 -5.85 43.23 -1.36
C ASP A 915 -6.76 44.30 -0.73
N ARG A 916 -8.08 44.04 -0.67
CA ARG A 916 -9.04 44.91 0.02
C ARG A 916 -8.68 45.06 1.51
N THR A 917 -8.27 43.97 2.15
CA THR A 917 -7.91 43.93 3.58
C THR A 917 -6.62 44.68 3.87
N LEU A 918 -5.58 44.51 3.05
CA LEU A 918 -4.32 45.24 3.21
C LEU A 918 -4.49 46.75 2.99
N LYS A 919 -5.29 47.12 1.98
CA LYS A 919 -5.59 48.53 1.65
C LYS A 919 -6.37 49.21 2.76
N SER A 920 -7.43 48.59 3.29
CA SER A 920 -8.26 49.17 4.36
C SER A 920 -7.50 49.30 5.69
N SER A 921 -6.56 48.39 5.96
CA SER A 921 -5.77 48.38 7.18
C SER A 921 -4.46 49.19 7.11
N LYS A 922 -4.09 49.71 5.94
CA LYS A 922 -2.79 50.38 5.67
C LYS A 922 -1.60 49.51 6.06
N ARG A 923 -1.69 48.22 5.73
CA ARG A 923 -0.68 47.21 6.03
C ARG A 923 -0.14 46.58 4.75
N SER A 924 0.99 45.91 4.88
CA SER A 924 1.59 45.07 3.84
C SER A 924 1.96 43.73 4.46
N LEU A 925 2.14 42.71 3.62
CA LEU A 925 2.63 41.40 4.06
C LEU A 925 4.11 41.24 3.76
N ILE A 926 4.84 40.74 4.74
CA ILE A 926 6.19 40.20 4.54
C ILE A 926 6.11 38.67 4.49
N PHE A 927 6.88 38.05 3.60
CA PHE A 927 7.03 36.61 3.48
C PHE A 927 8.47 36.20 3.76
N ASN A 928 8.64 35.05 4.41
CA ASN A 928 9.85 34.26 4.42
C ASN A 928 9.58 32.99 3.61
N LEU A 929 10.31 32.80 2.52
CA LEU A 929 10.30 31.59 1.70
C LEU A 929 11.64 30.87 1.91
N ASN A 930 11.60 29.65 2.43
CA ASN A 930 12.77 28.80 2.62
C ASN A 930 12.59 27.51 1.81
N PHE A 931 13.61 27.19 1.04
CA PHE A 931 13.76 25.96 0.27
C PHE A 931 15.03 25.28 0.72
N SER A 932 14.97 24.04 1.16
CA SER A 932 16.17 23.31 1.58
C SER A 932 16.08 21.82 1.28
N LYS A 933 17.18 21.25 0.79
CA LYS A 933 17.39 19.80 0.70
C LYS A 933 18.72 19.50 1.39
N HIS A 934 18.69 18.59 2.36
CA HIS A 934 19.87 18.15 3.10
C HIS A 934 20.62 17.09 2.28
N SER A 935 21.93 16.96 2.47
CA SER A 935 22.68 15.84 1.86
C SER A 935 22.27 14.53 2.53
N SER A 936 21.91 13.50 1.74
CA SER A 936 21.69 12.17 2.31
C SER A 936 23.00 11.62 2.86
N SER A 937 22.94 11.00 4.03
CA SER A 937 24.11 10.37 4.66
C SER A 937 24.39 8.97 4.15
N LYS A 938 23.51 8.38 3.33
CA LYS A 938 23.57 6.97 2.90
C LYS A 938 23.14 6.67 1.46
N SER A 939 22.59 7.64 0.71
CA SER A 939 22.40 7.41 -0.72
C SER A 939 23.79 7.23 -1.37
N TYR A 940 23.90 6.30 -2.33
CA TYR A 940 25.12 6.16 -3.14
C TYR A 940 25.39 7.40 -4.03
N GLU A 941 24.60 8.47 -3.88
CA GLU A 941 24.77 9.74 -4.57
C GLU A 941 25.47 10.73 -3.61
N ASP A 942 26.76 11.01 -3.86
CA ASP A 942 27.55 12.08 -3.21
C ASP A 942 27.06 13.49 -3.62
N SER A 943 25.75 13.75 -3.54
CA SER A 943 25.16 15.03 -3.90
C SER A 943 25.18 16.01 -2.73
N SER A 944 25.64 17.25 -2.94
CA SER A 944 25.57 18.29 -1.90
C SER A 944 24.13 18.75 -1.67
N GLY A 945 23.79 19.12 -0.43
CA GLY A 945 22.52 19.76 -0.13
C GLY A 945 22.38 21.13 -0.81
N VAL A 946 21.16 21.65 -0.91
CA VAL A 946 20.90 22.98 -1.47
C VAL A 946 19.98 23.77 -0.57
N ARG A 947 20.20 25.08 -0.45
CA ARG A 947 19.32 25.99 0.30
C ARG A 947 19.13 27.33 -0.40
N GLY A 948 17.89 27.80 -0.43
CA GLY A 948 17.52 29.13 -0.92
C GLY A 948 16.52 29.80 0.01
N VAL A 949 16.87 30.97 0.53
CA VAL A 949 16.00 31.75 1.41
C VAL A 949 15.70 33.11 0.78
N TYR A 950 14.42 33.51 0.77
CA TYR A 950 13.94 34.73 0.14
C TYR A 950 12.99 35.50 1.05
N VAL A 951 13.09 36.83 1.02
CA VAL A 951 12.15 37.74 1.68
C VAL A 951 11.23 38.34 0.64
N GLY A 952 9.92 38.20 0.79
CA GLY A 952 8.91 38.82 -0.07
C GLY A 952 8.19 39.99 0.60
N LEU A 953 7.77 40.99 -0.16
CA LEU A 953 6.86 42.06 0.28
C LEU A 953 5.69 42.17 -0.69
N LYS A 954 4.47 41.95 -0.19
CA LYS A 954 3.20 42.17 -0.93
C LYS A 954 2.51 43.42 -0.40
N ARG A 955 2.22 44.35 -1.31
CA ARG A 955 1.33 45.49 -1.07
C ARG A 955 -0.03 45.23 -1.72
N ALA A 956 -1.04 45.99 -1.32
CA ALA A 956 -2.36 45.90 -1.95
C ALA A 956 -2.23 46.21 -3.45
N GLU A 957 -2.85 45.40 -4.31
CA GLU A 957 -2.94 45.61 -5.76
C GLU A 957 -1.58 45.54 -6.52
N GLU A 958 -0.47 45.22 -5.83
CA GLU A 958 0.86 45.03 -6.44
C GLU A 958 1.26 43.54 -6.41
N LEU A 959 2.12 43.09 -7.34
CA LEU A 959 2.76 41.78 -7.23
C LEU A 959 3.81 41.77 -6.09
N PRO A 960 4.05 40.61 -5.44
CA PRO A 960 5.08 40.52 -4.40
C PRO A 960 6.48 40.82 -4.95
N ARG A 961 7.24 41.65 -4.25
CA ARG A 961 8.65 41.92 -4.54
C ARG A 961 9.55 41.07 -3.65
N PHE A 962 10.55 40.41 -4.23
CA PHE A 962 11.44 39.49 -3.51
C PHE A 962 12.89 39.97 -3.42
N TRP A 963 13.58 39.56 -2.34
CA TRP A 963 15.02 39.74 -2.12
C TRP A 963 15.65 38.42 -1.68
N PHE A 964 16.78 38.04 -2.28
CA PHE A 964 17.54 36.87 -1.86
C PHE A 964 18.28 37.12 -0.55
N ALA A 965 18.04 36.28 0.45
CA ALA A 965 18.67 36.36 1.76
C ALA A 965 19.99 35.57 1.77
N LYS A 966 21.04 36.19 1.22
CA LYS A 966 22.34 35.54 1.01
C LYS A 966 22.93 34.92 2.29
N ASN A 967 22.84 35.62 3.41
CA ASN A 967 23.44 35.16 4.68
C ASN A 967 22.67 33.97 5.29
N ALA A 968 21.33 33.99 5.21
CA ALA A 968 20.50 32.88 5.67
C ALA A 968 20.59 31.64 4.74
N SER A 969 20.89 31.85 3.46
CA SER A 969 21.06 30.77 2.47
C SER A 969 22.44 30.10 2.52
N ALA A 970 23.41 30.68 3.23
CA ALA A 970 24.79 30.19 3.24
C ALA A 970 25.00 28.92 4.09
N ASN A 971 24.12 28.66 5.06
CA ASN A 971 24.19 27.47 5.92
C ASN A 971 23.33 26.35 5.31
N ILE A 972 24.00 25.36 4.72
CA ILE A 972 23.38 24.09 4.33
C ILE A 972 23.54 23.16 5.53
N TYR A 973 22.42 22.67 6.08
CA TYR A 973 22.41 21.77 7.22
C TYR A 973 22.51 20.32 6.78
#